data_AF-A0A318VKI3-F1
#
_entry.id   AF-A0A318VKI3-F1
#
_cell.length_a   1.000
_cell.length_b   1.000
_cell.length_c   1.000
_cell.angle_alpha   90.00
_cell.angle_beta   90.00
_cell.angle_gamma   90.00
#
_symmetry.space_group_name_H-M   'P 1'
#
loop_
_entity.id
_entity.type
_entity.pdbx_description
1 polymer ?
#
loop_
_entity_poly.entity_id
_entity_poly.type
_entity_poly.pdbx_seq_one_letter_code
_entity_poly.pdbx_strand_id
1 'polypeptide(L)'
;MGSSPRCILVGSLGGSWAVVPEIYGALAPETLDLYARHPERDAVRAELHGLRPPDAIHLVTTSGDRAARSIDQLSAWWEALGQPFALRIWQAEGTDELSTPAECQRLRELTYRVVLAAREALPDSGQLLLSLAGGRKTMSADLQAAAQYMGCDALLHVTDVGNLDPALREAGPGLFETALPAVLARQIRPLNLGANPRSELLDLDPAIHAPDFPLPESANGDVCRWHAGDADAPLFETLEARTRESRRLLGNFVSELVQQETYGNWRSLYRLPPARLQELRHTPIGPEHREWLQRLPKADLHRHIGGCLDLDQQRTIAEAIWAASTAPEQAAAREATSTLLRYPGAGGGPASASSRSPEGSSDWPWNWPEQLRAHCPPWQDLRHHRALCASALLLQCPDARLRRQLYGITEPRVGLKNTHAYGFQAYERPGELTGSAVLGHPAALPAYARALVDNARREGLAWVELRGSPHKYRPEDPEGFLRELRDALQAAGAITSDQTDAFRLPGTLGGQPRIGFVWILDRRQPPAAIGEVVNRATRVRGSLGAFLLGLDLAGDEAQNPPAALEQHFQPAFRACLPITIHAGEGEAADNIWEAAYRLHADRIGHGLTLADNRPLAQRFRDRGILLELCPSSNREVIGFHDPGITESHSQPPYPLGPLLEMGIPLTVCTDNPGISRTTLADEYLAAARMQAGAGHAGLTQWETLALIRQAFVHSFLPAQLRDPLEKLVEQEILGRVMEHERDQPL
;
A
#
# COMPACT_ATOMS: atom_id res chain seq x y z
N MET A 1 -17.39 -40.76 -35.66
CA MET A 1 -17.25 -39.65 -36.62
C MET A 1 -17.20 -38.39 -35.78
N GLY A 2 -16.01 -37.81 -35.56
CA GLY A 2 -15.90 -36.57 -34.79
C GLY A 2 -16.62 -35.46 -35.56
N SER A 3 -17.58 -34.79 -34.92
CA SER A 3 -18.21 -33.60 -35.51
C SER A 3 -17.10 -32.58 -35.80
N SER A 4 -17.11 -31.99 -37.00
CA SER A 4 -16.19 -30.90 -37.31
C SER A 4 -16.27 -29.83 -36.20
N PRO A 5 -15.12 -29.31 -35.73
CA PRO A 5 -15.12 -28.28 -34.70
C PRO A 5 -15.94 -27.08 -35.17
N ARG A 6 -16.87 -26.62 -34.32
CA ARG A 6 -17.83 -25.56 -34.63
C ARG A 6 -17.44 -24.25 -33.95
N CYS A 7 -17.62 -23.12 -34.60
CA CYS A 7 -17.35 -21.79 -34.05
C CYS A 7 -18.60 -20.92 -34.13
N ILE A 8 -19.03 -20.33 -33.02
CA ILE A 8 -20.14 -19.39 -32.96
C ILE A 8 -19.62 -18.04 -32.49
N LEU A 9 -19.87 -16.99 -33.27
CA LEU A 9 -19.65 -15.61 -32.87
C LEU A 9 -20.96 -15.00 -32.38
N VAL A 10 -21.02 -14.58 -31.12
CA VAL A 10 -22.15 -13.80 -30.60
C VAL A 10 -21.75 -12.33 -30.55
N GLY A 11 -22.60 -11.44 -31.04
CA GLY A 11 -22.36 -10.00 -30.99
C GLY A 11 -23.64 -9.24 -30.70
N SER A 12 -23.50 -7.94 -30.48
CA SER A 12 -24.63 -7.03 -30.46
C SER A 12 -24.67 -6.22 -31.75
N LEU A 13 -25.86 -5.74 -32.10
CA LEU A 13 -26.06 -4.86 -33.26
C LEU A 13 -26.80 -3.61 -32.79
N GLY A 14 -26.20 -2.43 -32.99
CA GLY A 14 -26.83 -1.13 -32.75
C GLY A 14 -26.86 -0.30 -34.02
N GLY A 15 -26.24 0.87 -34.02
CA GLY A 15 -26.10 1.71 -35.22
C GLY A 15 -24.86 1.45 -36.08
N SER A 16 -24.00 0.52 -35.67
CA SER A 16 -22.70 0.25 -36.30
C SER A 16 -22.69 -1.17 -36.83
N TRP A 17 -23.35 -1.40 -37.96
CA TRP A 17 -23.45 -2.73 -38.58
C TRP A 17 -22.10 -3.25 -39.12
N ALA A 18 -21.24 -2.33 -39.57
CA ALA A 18 -19.94 -2.61 -40.19
C ALA A 18 -18.99 -3.45 -39.32
N VAL A 19 -19.19 -3.46 -38.00
CA VAL A 19 -18.41 -4.28 -37.08
C VAL A 19 -18.44 -5.77 -37.41
N VAL A 20 -19.57 -6.27 -37.92
CA VAL A 20 -19.73 -7.68 -38.26
C VAL A 20 -18.81 -8.05 -39.42
N PRO A 21 -18.82 -7.33 -40.58
CA PRO A 21 -17.81 -7.54 -41.60
C PRO A 21 -16.38 -7.32 -41.13
N GLU A 22 -16.13 -6.33 -40.26
CA GLU A 22 -14.79 -6.04 -39.73
C GLU A 22 -14.23 -7.25 -38.96
N ILE A 23 -15.01 -7.83 -38.05
CA ILE A 23 -14.58 -9.01 -37.30
C ILE A 23 -14.54 -10.25 -38.18
N TYR A 24 -15.58 -10.46 -39.00
CA TYR A 24 -15.66 -11.64 -39.87
C TYR A 24 -14.51 -11.67 -40.88
N GLY A 25 -14.20 -10.54 -41.51
CA GLY A 25 -13.12 -10.45 -42.49
C GLY A 25 -11.72 -10.58 -41.89
N ALA A 26 -11.57 -10.44 -40.57
CA ALA A 26 -10.34 -10.75 -39.86
C ALA A 26 -10.23 -12.25 -39.51
N LEU A 27 -11.36 -12.87 -39.13
CA LEU A 27 -11.43 -14.28 -38.73
C LEU A 27 -11.49 -15.26 -39.91
N ALA A 28 -12.06 -14.83 -41.05
CA ALA A 28 -12.32 -15.66 -42.22
C ALA A 28 -11.67 -15.10 -43.51
N PRO A 29 -10.34 -14.89 -43.53
CA PRO A 29 -9.66 -14.27 -44.68
C PRO A 29 -9.76 -15.10 -45.97
N GLU A 30 -10.01 -16.40 -45.88
CA GLU A 30 -10.23 -17.26 -47.05
C GLU A 30 -11.56 -16.98 -47.77
N THR A 31 -12.55 -16.42 -47.06
CA THR A 31 -13.83 -15.99 -47.62
C THR A 31 -13.82 -14.51 -47.95
N LEU A 32 -13.33 -13.69 -47.02
CA LEU A 32 -13.25 -12.23 -47.15
C LEU A 32 -12.00 -11.75 -46.41
N ASP A 33 -10.86 -11.56 -47.08
CA ASP A 33 -9.69 -10.92 -46.47
C ASP A 33 -9.86 -9.39 -46.51
N LEU A 34 -10.69 -8.86 -45.61
CA LEU A 34 -10.98 -7.43 -45.50
C LEU A 34 -9.70 -6.61 -45.25
N TYR A 35 -8.71 -7.22 -44.59
CA TYR A 35 -7.44 -6.61 -44.18
C TYR A 35 -6.27 -6.94 -45.12
N ALA A 36 -6.52 -7.49 -46.31
CA ALA A 36 -5.46 -7.90 -47.25
C ALA A 36 -4.49 -6.76 -47.61
N ARG A 37 -4.98 -5.51 -47.57
CA ARG A 37 -4.22 -4.28 -47.87
C ARG A 37 -3.85 -3.47 -46.62
N HIS A 38 -4.04 -4.02 -45.42
CA HIS A 38 -3.67 -3.35 -44.17
C HIS A 38 -2.14 -3.26 -44.03
N PRO A 39 -1.56 -2.10 -43.66
CA PRO A 39 -0.11 -1.93 -43.56
C PRO A 39 0.52 -2.85 -42.49
N GLU A 40 -0.23 -3.21 -41.46
CA GLU A 40 0.19 -4.14 -40.38
C GLU A 40 -0.56 -5.49 -40.45
N ARG A 41 -0.86 -6.00 -41.65
CA ARG A 41 -1.66 -7.22 -41.85
C ARG A 41 -1.18 -8.41 -41.00
N ASP A 42 0.12 -8.63 -40.91
CA ASP A 42 0.68 -9.75 -40.16
C ASP A 42 0.43 -9.60 -38.65
N ALA A 43 0.47 -8.38 -38.12
CA ALA A 43 0.13 -8.10 -36.73
C ALA A 43 -1.37 -8.34 -36.45
N VAL A 44 -2.23 -7.92 -37.38
CA VAL A 44 -3.70 -8.20 -37.30
C VAL A 44 -3.98 -9.70 -37.29
N ARG A 45 -3.27 -10.48 -38.13
CA ARG A 45 -3.41 -11.94 -38.16
C ARG A 45 -2.85 -12.61 -36.90
N ALA A 46 -1.73 -12.12 -36.38
CA ALA A 46 -1.13 -12.63 -35.15
C ALA A 46 -2.04 -12.41 -33.93
N GLU A 47 -2.72 -11.26 -33.86
CA GLU A 47 -3.66 -10.90 -32.79
C GLU A 47 -4.81 -11.91 -32.64
N LEU A 48 -5.28 -12.46 -33.76
CA LEU A 48 -6.40 -13.41 -33.81
C LEU A 48 -5.95 -14.86 -34.00
N HIS A 49 -4.67 -15.13 -33.79
CA HIS A 49 -4.10 -16.46 -33.98
C HIS A 49 -4.79 -17.51 -33.09
N GLY A 50 -5.20 -18.63 -33.69
CA GLY A 50 -5.88 -19.73 -32.99
C GLY A 50 -7.41 -19.62 -32.94
N LEU A 51 -7.99 -18.53 -33.45
CA LEU A 51 -9.45 -18.39 -33.60
C LEU A 51 -9.89 -18.94 -34.97
N ARG A 52 -11.05 -19.60 -34.99
CA ARG A 52 -11.62 -20.18 -36.22
C ARG A 52 -12.63 -19.24 -36.87
N PRO A 53 -12.78 -19.29 -38.21
CA PRO A 53 -13.92 -18.68 -38.89
C PRO A 53 -15.25 -19.11 -38.26
N PRO A 54 -16.19 -18.19 -37.98
CA PRO A 54 -17.47 -18.55 -37.38
C PRO A 54 -18.37 -19.27 -38.39
N ASP A 55 -18.90 -20.43 -38.02
CA ASP A 55 -19.93 -21.16 -38.78
C ASP A 55 -21.32 -20.51 -38.61
N ALA A 56 -21.51 -19.80 -37.51
CA ALA A 56 -22.71 -19.05 -37.21
C ALA A 56 -22.38 -17.73 -36.52
N ILE A 57 -23.14 -16.68 -36.87
CA ILE A 57 -23.14 -15.39 -36.18
C ILE A 57 -24.52 -15.17 -35.56
N HIS A 58 -24.53 -15.01 -34.23
CA HIS A 58 -25.71 -14.74 -33.43
C HIS A 58 -25.69 -13.28 -32.98
N LEU A 59 -26.72 -12.50 -33.32
CA LEU A 59 -26.78 -11.09 -32.98
C LEU A 59 -27.95 -10.78 -32.06
N VAL A 60 -27.71 -9.93 -31.06
CA VAL A 60 -28.76 -9.35 -30.22
C VAL A 60 -28.90 -7.86 -30.49
N THR A 61 -30.14 -7.37 -30.57
CA THR A 61 -30.41 -5.98 -30.95
C THR A 61 -31.69 -5.42 -30.35
N THR A 62 -31.88 -4.11 -30.49
CA THR A 62 -33.05 -3.35 -30.02
C THR A 62 -34.13 -3.25 -31.11
N SER A 63 -35.36 -2.88 -30.75
CA SER A 63 -36.49 -2.70 -31.69
C SER A 63 -36.53 -1.35 -32.42
N GLY A 64 -35.58 -0.45 -32.17
CA GLY A 64 -35.52 0.89 -32.76
C GLY A 64 -35.17 0.93 -34.26
N ASP A 65 -35.55 2.03 -34.92
CA ASP A 65 -35.29 2.28 -36.36
C ASP A 65 -33.81 2.20 -36.74
N ARG A 66 -32.92 2.59 -35.83
CA ARG A 66 -31.48 2.54 -36.06
C ARG A 66 -30.98 1.11 -36.20
N ALA A 67 -31.47 0.22 -35.34
CA ALA A 67 -31.17 -1.21 -35.41
C ALA A 67 -31.77 -1.84 -36.67
N ALA A 68 -33.00 -1.47 -37.04
CA ALA A 68 -33.64 -1.94 -38.28
C ALA A 68 -32.78 -1.63 -39.53
N ARG A 69 -32.31 -0.38 -39.67
CA ARG A 69 -31.41 -0.01 -40.77
C ARG A 69 -30.09 -0.79 -40.77
N SER A 70 -29.53 -1.05 -39.59
CA SER A 70 -28.30 -1.85 -39.46
C SER A 70 -28.53 -3.32 -39.81
N ILE A 71 -29.71 -3.87 -39.51
CA ILE A 71 -30.11 -5.21 -39.97
C ILE A 71 -30.19 -5.22 -41.51
N ASP A 72 -30.86 -4.26 -42.13
CA ASP A 72 -31.01 -4.21 -43.59
C ASP A 72 -29.65 -4.16 -44.30
N GLN A 73 -28.72 -3.34 -43.80
CA GLN A 73 -27.36 -3.25 -44.33
C GLN A 73 -26.58 -4.55 -44.13
N LEU A 74 -26.67 -5.17 -42.95
CA LEU A 74 -26.01 -6.43 -42.67
C LEU A 74 -26.54 -7.57 -43.55
N SER A 75 -27.87 -7.68 -43.69
CA SER A 75 -28.50 -8.70 -44.52
C SER A 75 -28.11 -8.55 -45.98
N ALA A 76 -28.09 -7.33 -46.51
CA ALA A 76 -27.62 -7.06 -47.88
C ALA A 76 -26.15 -7.48 -48.08
N TRP A 77 -25.27 -7.19 -47.13
CA TRP A 77 -23.86 -7.62 -47.18
C TRP A 77 -23.72 -9.15 -47.09
N TRP A 78 -24.46 -9.78 -46.18
CA TRP A 78 -24.44 -11.23 -45.99
C TRP A 78 -24.97 -11.99 -47.22
N GLU A 79 -26.01 -11.48 -47.87
CA GLU A 79 -26.52 -12.00 -49.13
C GLU A 79 -25.52 -11.82 -50.28
N ALA A 80 -24.86 -10.65 -50.37
CA ALA A 80 -23.84 -10.38 -51.39
C ALA A 80 -22.63 -11.33 -51.31
N LEU A 81 -22.28 -11.79 -50.10
CA LEU A 81 -21.24 -12.80 -49.89
C LEU A 81 -21.71 -14.25 -50.11
N GLY A 82 -22.97 -14.46 -50.50
CA GLY A 82 -23.52 -15.79 -50.74
C GLY A 82 -23.84 -16.57 -49.45
N GLN A 83 -24.19 -15.87 -48.37
CA GLN A 83 -24.58 -16.45 -47.07
C GLN A 83 -23.52 -17.41 -46.49
N PRO A 84 -22.28 -16.95 -46.25
CA PRO A 84 -21.14 -17.82 -45.96
C PRO A 84 -21.19 -18.50 -44.57
N PHE A 85 -22.10 -18.06 -43.70
CA PHE A 85 -22.32 -18.60 -42.36
C PHE A 85 -23.82 -18.50 -42.01
N ALA A 86 -24.25 -19.21 -40.96
CA ALA A 86 -25.61 -19.10 -40.46
C ALA A 86 -25.80 -17.79 -39.67
N LEU A 87 -26.68 -16.91 -40.11
CA LEU A 87 -26.99 -15.65 -39.46
C LEU A 87 -28.29 -15.78 -38.64
N ARG A 88 -28.25 -15.45 -37.35
CA ARG A 88 -29.43 -15.43 -36.47
C ARG A 88 -29.48 -14.12 -35.72
N ILE A 89 -30.63 -13.45 -35.73
CA ILE A 89 -30.79 -12.14 -35.11
C ILE A 89 -31.98 -12.20 -34.15
N TRP A 90 -31.74 -11.87 -32.88
CA TRP A 90 -32.81 -11.69 -31.89
C TRP A 90 -32.95 -10.23 -31.52
N GLN A 91 -34.20 -9.78 -31.50
CA GLN A 91 -34.56 -8.41 -31.21
C GLN A 91 -35.37 -8.34 -29.91
N ALA A 92 -34.92 -7.56 -28.93
CA ALA A 92 -35.64 -7.38 -27.68
C ALA A 92 -36.81 -6.40 -27.86
N GLU A 93 -38.05 -6.89 -27.79
CA GLU A 93 -39.24 -6.05 -27.90
C GLU A 93 -39.33 -5.03 -26.75
N GLY A 94 -39.93 -3.88 -27.05
CA GLY A 94 -40.05 -2.78 -26.08
C GLY A 94 -38.71 -2.15 -25.71
N THR A 95 -37.72 -2.21 -26.62
CA THR A 95 -36.43 -1.52 -26.50
C THR A 95 -36.16 -0.66 -27.72
N ASP A 96 -35.52 0.49 -27.53
CA ASP A 96 -35.10 1.38 -28.62
C ASP A 96 -33.69 1.90 -28.35
N GLU A 97 -33.60 2.94 -27.51
CA GLU A 97 -32.34 3.61 -27.23
C GLU A 97 -31.64 3.11 -25.96
N LEU A 98 -32.20 2.13 -25.23
CA LEU A 98 -31.67 1.69 -23.93
C LEU A 98 -31.54 2.86 -22.95
N SER A 99 -32.50 3.78 -23.01
CA SER A 99 -32.49 5.01 -22.20
C SER A 99 -33.12 4.80 -20.82
N THR A 100 -33.82 3.69 -20.63
CA THR A 100 -34.50 3.34 -19.38
C THR A 100 -33.94 2.05 -18.78
N PRO A 101 -33.98 1.88 -17.44
CA PRO A 101 -33.55 0.65 -16.79
C PRO A 101 -34.26 -0.60 -17.31
N ALA A 102 -35.56 -0.50 -17.63
CA ALA A 102 -36.35 -1.61 -18.15
C ALA A 102 -35.86 -2.07 -19.54
N GLU A 103 -35.49 -1.14 -20.42
CA GLU A 103 -34.92 -1.48 -21.72
C GLU A 103 -33.56 -2.19 -21.57
N CYS A 104 -32.69 -1.67 -20.70
CA CYS A 104 -31.40 -2.28 -20.42
C CYS A 104 -31.55 -3.72 -19.87
N GLN A 105 -32.49 -3.93 -18.94
CA GLN A 105 -32.75 -5.26 -18.38
C GLN A 105 -33.26 -6.26 -19.43
N ARG A 106 -34.17 -5.85 -20.32
CA ARG A 106 -34.67 -6.72 -21.40
C ARG A 106 -33.55 -7.13 -22.34
N LEU A 107 -32.73 -6.18 -22.77
CA LEU A 107 -31.62 -6.49 -23.66
C LEU A 107 -30.56 -7.36 -22.97
N ARG A 108 -30.25 -7.10 -21.70
CA ARG A 108 -29.35 -7.95 -20.90
C ARG A 108 -29.87 -9.39 -20.84
N GLU A 109 -31.14 -9.56 -20.51
CA GLU A 109 -31.77 -10.88 -20.41
C GLU A 109 -31.66 -11.63 -21.74
N LEU A 110 -32.03 -10.99 -22.86
CA LEU A 110 -31.88 -11.57 -24.18
C LEU A 110 -30.43 -11.95 -24.49
N THR A 111 -29.48 -11.07 -24.16
CA THR A 111 -28.05 -11.30 -24.36
C THR A 111 -27.58 -12.53 -23.60
N TYR A 112 -27.97 -12.67 -22.33
CA TYR A 112 -27.58 -13.81 -21.50
C TYR A 112 -28.16 -15.12 -22.04
N ARG A 113 -29.44 -15.13 -22.45
CA ARG A 113 -30.09 -16.29 -23.06
C ARG A 113 -29.39 -16.73 -24.35
N VAL A 114 -29.06 -15.79 -25.24
CA VAL A 114 -28.39 -16.08 -26.51
C VAL A 114 -26.99 -16.63 -26.30
N VAL A 115 -26.23 -16.06 -25.37
CA VAL A 115 -24.88 -16.55 -25.04
C VAL A 115 -24.94 -17.93 -24.39
N LEU A 116 -25.89 -18.19 -23.48
CA LEU A 116 -26.10 -19.51 -22.87
C LEU A 116 -26.44 -20.56 -23.93
N ALA A 117 -27.41 -20.27 -24.79
CA ALA A 117 -27.82 -21.16 -25.87
C ALA A 117 -26.67 -21.41 -26.87
N ALA A 118 -25.87 -20.39 -27.19
CA ALA A 118 -24.70 -20.54 -28.04
C ALA A 118 -23.64 -21.44 -27.40
N ARG A 119 -23.38 -21.27 -26.08
CA ARG A 119 -22.41 -22.09 -25.36
C ARG A 119 -22.82 -23.55 -25.30
N GLU A 120 -24.08 -23.85 -24.99
CA GLU A 120 -24.57 -25.23 -24.90
C GLU A 120 -24.74 -25.92 -26.26
N ALA A 121 -24.90 -25.15 -27.34
CA ALA A 121 -24.96 -25.69 -28.70
C ALA A 121 -23.59 -26.14 -29.25
N LEU A 122 -22.49 -25.75 -28.60
CA LEU A 122 -21.12 -26.10 -29.02
C LEU A 122 -20.68 -27.44 -28.43
N PRO A 123 -20.03 -28.31 -29.23
CA PRO A 123 -19.32 -29.47 -28.68
C PRO A 123 -18.09 -29.02 -27.87
N ASP A 124 -17.50 -29.91 -27.08
CA ASP A 124 -16.30 -29.60 -26.28
C ASP A 124 -15.12 -29.05 -27.09
N SER A 125 -15.00 -29.45 -28.37
CA SER A 125 -13.97 -28.95 -29.30
C SER A 125 -14.35 -27.64 -30.00
N GLY A 126 -15.54 -27.09 -29.72
CA GLY A 126 -16.10 -25.88 -30.30
C GLY A 126 -15.49 -24.60 -29.74
N GLN A 127 -15.76 -23.46 -30.38
CA GLN A 127 -15.30 -22.13 -29.95
C GLN A 127 -16.49 -21.17 -29.85
N LEU A 128 -16.57 -20.45 -28.72
CA LEU A 128 -17.49 -19.35 -28.52
C LEU A 128 -16.71 -18.04 -28.52
N LEU A 129 -16.97 -17.20 -29.51
CA LEU A 129 -16.39 -15.87 -29.64
C LEU A 129 -17.45 -14.82 -29.30
N LEU A 130 -17.08 -13.77 -28.58
CA LEU A 130 -18.00 -12.68 -28.23
C LEU A 130 -17.47 -11.34 -28.76
N SER A 131 -18.26 -10.63 -29.57
CA SER A 131 -17.92 -9.29 -30.05
C SER A 131 -18.44 -8.21 -29.11
N LEU A 132 -17.54 -7.49 -28.46
CA LEU A 132 -17.87 -6.31 -27.66
C LEU A 132 -18.11 -5.06 -28.52
N ALA A 133 -17.78 -5.13 -29.81
CA ALA A 133 -18.07 -4.06 -30.75
C ALA A 133 -19.46 -4.26 -31.37
N GLY A 134 -20.16 -3.16 -31.66
CA GLY A 134 -21.49 -3.17 -32.26
C GLY A 134 -22.62 -2.84 -31.29
N GLY A 135 -22.82 -1.56 -30.96
CA GLY A 135 -23.94 -1.14 -30.13
C GLY A 135 -23.60 -0.06 -29.13
N ARG A 136 -24.50 0.15 -28.16
CA ARG A 136 -24.25 1.06 -27.04
C ARG A 136 -23.31 0.39 -26.04
N LYS A 137 -22.59 1.21 -25.26
CA LYS A 137 -21.68 0.73 -24.18
C LYS A 137 -22.34 -0.25 -23.22
N THR A 138 -23.65 -0.11 -23.00
CA THR A 138 -24.46 -1.04 -22.20
C THR A 138 -24.51 -2.44 -22.79
N MET A 139 -24.67 -2.58 -24.11
CA MET A 139 -24.71 -3.88 -24.81
C MET A 139 -23.36 -4.60 -24.70
N SER A 140 -22.26 -3.85 -24.89
CA SER A 140 -20.90 -4.37 -24.72
C SER A 140 -20.65 -4.84 -23.29
N ALA A 141 -21.13 -4.09 -22.29
CA ALA A 141 -21.04 -4.48 -20.89
C ALA A 141 -21.85 -5.75 -20.58
N ASP A 142 -23.03 -5.90 -21.18
CA ASP A 142 -23.86 -7.09 -21.00
C ASP A 142 -23.21 -8.34 -21.64
N LEU A 143 -22.60 -8.21 -22.82
CA LEU A 143 -21.81 -9.31 -23.43
C LEU A 143 -20.59 -9.68 -22.61
N GLN A 144 -19.86 -8.70 -22.09
CA GLN A 144 -18.72 -8.94 -21.22
C GLN A 144 -19.15 -9.64 -19.91
N ALA A 145 -20.30 -9.27 -19.35
CA ALA A 145 -20.85 -9.91 -18.17
C ALA A 145 -21.33 -11.35 -18.48
N ALA A 146 -21.98 -11.57 -19.62
CA ALA A 146 -22.35 -12.93 -20.06
C ALA A 146 -21.13 -13.83 -20.21
N ALA A 147 -20.02 -13.30 -20.75
CA ALA A 147 -18.74 -14.00 -20.86
C ALA A 147 -18.22 -14.49 -19.50
N GLN A 148 -18.43 -13.72 -18.41
CA GLN A 148 -17.99 -14.10 -17.07
C GLN A 148 -18.77 -15.29 -16.50
N TYR A 149 -20.02 -15.50 -16.94
CA TYR A 149 -20.85 -16.61 -16.48
C TYR A 149 -20.71 -17.84 -17.39
N MET A 150 -20.91 -17.67 -18.70
CA MET A 150 -20.95 -18.80 -19.64
C MET A 150 -19.58 -19.19 -20.20
N GLY A 151 -18.56 -18.33 -20.01
CA GLY A 151 -17.24 -18.49 -20.59
C GLY A 151 -17.19 -18.16 -22.09
N CYS A 152 -16.00 -17.88 -22.61
CA CYS A 152 -15.75 -17.69 -24.03
C CYS A 152 -14.27 -17.93 -24.37
N ASP A 153 -14.00 -18.30 -25.61
CA ASP A 153 -12.65 -18.54 -26.12
C ASP A 153 -11.95 -17.25 -26.57
N ALA A 154 -12.72 -16.21 -26.93
CA ALA A 154 -12.20 -14.86 -27.17
C ALA A 154 -13.26 -13.78 -26.99
N LEU A 155 -12.83 -12.66 -26.39
CA LEU A 155 -13.53 -11.38 -26.40
C LEU A 155 -12.92 -10.49 -27.48
N LEU A 156 -13.68 -10.22 -28.52
CA LEU A 156 -13.24 -9.47 -29.68
C LEU A 156 -13.72 -8.02 -29.62
N HIS A 157 -12.88 -7.09 -30.04
CA HIS A 157 -13.25 -5.70 -30.24
C HIS A 157 -12.61 -5.14 -31.51
N VAL A 158 -13.15 -4.03 -32.02
CA VAL A 158 -12.53 -3.30 -33.13
C VAL A 158 -12.26 -1.89 -32.64
N THR A 159 -10.99 -1.51 -32.63
CA THR A 159 -10.56 -0.15 -32.25
C THR A 159 -10.32 0.70 -33.49
N ASP A 160 -10.57 2.00 -33.36
CA ASP A 160 -10.33 2.98 -34.39
C ASP A 160 -9.33 4.08 -33.96
N VAL A 161 -8.93 4.93 -34.91
CA VAL A 161 -7.99 6.05 -34.68
C VAL A 161 -8.65 7.31 -34.08
N GLY A 162 -9.90 7.23 -33.61
CA GLY A 162 -10.68 8.28 -32.95
C GLY A 162 -11.44 9.23 -33.90
N ASN A 163 -10.92 9.47 -35.11
CA ASN A 163 -11.60 10.27 -36.14
C ASN A 163 -11.72 9.45 -37.44
N LEU A 164 -12.66 8.51 -37.45
CA LEU A 164 -12.94 7.68 -38.62
C LEU A 164 -13.26 8.53 -39.86
N ASP A 165 -12.66 8.15 -40.98
CA ASP A 165 -13.01 8.67 -42.29
C ASP A 165 -14.51 8.49 -42.56
N PRO A 166 -15.24 9.54 -42.99
CA PRO A 166 -16.65 9.44 -43.36
C PRO A 166 -16.93 8.32 -44.37
N ALA A 167 -15.98 8.03 -45.27
CA ALA A 167 -16.10 6.93 -46.23
C ALA A 167 -16.22 5.55 -45.58
N LEU A 168 -15.70 5.37 -44.36
CA LEU A 168 -15.84 4.14 -43.57
C LEU A 168 -17.05 4.23 -42.61
N ARG A 169 -17.31 5.42 -42.04
CA ARG A 169 -18.41 5.65 -41.08
C ARG A 169 -19.81 5.57 -41.72
N GLU A 170 -19.95 6.04 -42.94
CA GLU A 170 -21.22 6.12 -43.68
C GLU A 170 -21.29 5.07 -44.81
N ALA A 171 -20.36 4.12 -44.79
CA ALA A 171 -20.24 3.07 -45.79
C ALA A 171 -21.50 2.18 -45.85
N GLY A 172 -21.93 1.91 -47.08
CA GLY A 172 -22.89 0.85 -47.36
C GLY A 172 -22.20 -0.53 -47.51
N PRO A 173 -23.01 -1.58 -47.69
CA PRO A 173 -22.56 -2.97 -47.85
C PRO A 173 -21.39 -3.17 -48.83
N GLY A 174 -21.46 -2.51 -49.98
CA GLY A 174 -20.49 -2.66 -51.07
C GLY A 174 -19.03 -2.38 -50.70
N LEU A 175 -18.76 -1.55 -49.70
CA LEU A 175 -17.37 -1.30 -49.26
C LEU A 175 -16.76 -2.53 -48.58
N PHE A 176 -17.58 -3.35 -47.92
CA PHE A 176 -17.15 -4.49 -47.11
C PHE A 176 -17.27 -5.84 -47.84
N GLU A 177 -17.58 -5.82 -49.15
CA GLU A 177 -17.64 -7.03 -49.99
C GLU A 177 -16.25 -7.48 -50.47
N THR A 178 -15.23 -6.61 -50.38
CA THR A 178 -13.85 -6.89 -50.80
C THR A 178 -12.83 -6.25 -49.86
N ALA A 179 -11.54 -6.53 -50.07
CA ALA A 179 -10.46 -5.93 -49.27
C ALA A 179 -10.52 -4.40 -49.25
N LEU A 180 -10.53 -3.82 -48.05
CA LEU A 180 -10.58 -2.37 -47.86
C LEU A 180 -9.36 -1.70 -48.53
N PRO A 181 -9.52 -0.50 -49.09
CA PRO A 181 -8.39 0.34 -49.47
C PRO A 181 -7.43 0.51 -48.28
N ALA A 182 -6.12 0.46 -48.51
CA ALA A 182 -5.10 0.53 -47.44
C ALA A 182 -5.28 1.74 -46.51
N VAL A 183 -5.75 2.87 -47.06
CA VAL A 183 -6.01 4.11 -46.31
C VAL A 183 -7.18 4.00 -45.32
N LEU A 184 -8.19 3.18 -45.65
CA LEU A 184 -9.33 2.91 -44.77
C LEU A 184 -9.03 1.75 -43.83
N ALA A 185 -8.39 0.69 -44.34
CA ALA A 185 -8.00 -0.48 -43.54
C ALA A 185 -7.18 -0.06 -42.31
N ARG A 186 -6.17 0.81 -42.47
CA ARG A 186 -5.31 1.27 -41.35
C ARG A 186 -6.03 2.02 -40.23
N GLN A 187 -7.29 2.41 -40.42
CA GLN A 187 -8.06 3.16 -39.43
C GLN A 187 -8.79 2.28 -38.44
N ILE A 188 -8.89 0.97 -38.71
CA ILE A 188 -9.57 -0.01 -37.86
C ILE A 188 -8.66 -1.20 -37.58
N ARG A 189 -8.71 -1.71 -36.36
CA ARG A 189 -7.91 -2.85 -35.94
C ARG A 189 -8.72 -3.76 -35.02
N PRO A 190 -8.91 -5.04 -35.38
CA PRO A 190 -9.51 -6.02 -34.48
C PRO A 190 -8.51 -6.39 -33.39
N LEU A 191 -9.01 -6.65 -32.19
CA LEU A 191 -8.24 -7.00 -30.99
C LEU A 191 -8.87 -8.20 -30.29
N ASN A 192 -8.02 -9.04 -29.69
CA ASN A 192 -8.45 -10.10 -28.79
C ASN A 192 -8.13 -9.71 -27.34
N LEU A 193 -9.17 -9.44 -26.56
CA LEU A 193 -9.06 -9.00 -25.16
C LEU A 193 -8.85 -10.16 -24.18
N GLY A 194 -8.85 -11.41 -24.66
CA GLY A 194 -8.64 -12.61 -23.86
C GLY A 194 -9.85 -13.54 -23.80
N ALA A 195 -9.71 -14.62 -23.04
CA ALA A 195 -10.72 -15.66 -22.85
C ALA A 195 -11.28 -15.62 -21.42
N ASN A 196 -12.50 -16.12 -21.25
CA ASN A 196 -13.14 -16.26 -19.93
C ASN A 196 -13.47 -17.74 -19.66
N PRO A 197 -13.12 -18.30 -18.49
CA PRO A 197 -13.59 -19.62 -18.10
C PRO A 197 -15.08 -19.60 -17.81
N ARG A 198 -15.76 -20.72 -18.03
CA ARG A 198 -17.17 -20.91 -17.65
C ARG A 198 -17.29 -20.95 -16.13
N SER A 199 -18.31 -20.30 -15.58
CA SER A 199 -18.57 -20.23 -14.15
C SER A 199 -19.27 -21.50 -13.64
N GLU A 200 -18.81 -22.01 -12.50
CA GLU A 200 -19.45 -23.11 -11.76
C GLU A 200 -20.84 -22.71 -11.20
N LEU A 201 -21.17 -21.41 -11.17
CA LEU A 201 -22.50 -20.94 -10.74
C LEU A 201 -23.64 -21.51 -11.59
N LEU A 202 -23.35 -21.90 -12.84
CA LEU A 202 -24.30 -22.56 -13.73
C LEU A 202 -24.60 -24.00 -13.33
N ASP A 203 -23.68 -24.67 -12.62
CA ASP A 203 -23.77 -26.09 -12.28
C ASP A 203 -24.32 -26.34 -10.87
N LEU A 204 -24.53 -25.29 -10.08
CA LEU A 204 -25.15 -25.40 -8.74
C LEU A 204 -26.59 -25.88 -8.86
N ASP A 205 -27.02 -26.78 -7.97
CA ASP A 205 -28.38 -27.35 -7.93
C ASP A 205 -29.45 -26.28 -7.61
N PRO A 206 -30.50 -26.10 -8.45
CA PRO A 206 -30.72 -26.78 -9.75
C PRO A 206 -29.85 -26.18 -10.85
N ALA A 207 -29.19 -27.00 -11.68
CA ALA A 207 -28.34 -26.48 -12.76
C ALA A 207 -29.11 -25.56 -13.72
N ILE A 208 -28.43 -24.56 -14.27
CA ILE A 208 -29.00 -23.59 -15.23
C ILE A 208 -28.69 -24.10 -16.64
N HIS A 209 -29.73 -24.38 -17.42
CA HIS A 209 -29.61 -24.79 -18.82
C HIS A 209 -30.40 -23.88 -19.76
N ALA A 210 -29.98 -23.78 -21.02
CA ALA A 210 -30.65 -22.96 -22.02
C ALA A 210 -32.14 -23.31 -22.22
N PRO A 211 -32.59 -24.58 -22.14
CA PRO A 211 -34.01 -24.93 -22.24
C PRO A 211 -34.89 -24.32 -21.13
N ASP A 212 -34.32 -23.98 -19.97
CA ASP A 212 -35.05 -23.34 -18.87
C ASP A 212 -35.34 -21.86 -19.17
N PHE A 213 -34.60 -21.27 -20.12
CA PHE A 213 -34.69 -19.88 -20.53
C PHE A 213 -34.88 -19.78 -22.05
N PRO A 214 -36.04 -20.21 -22.57
CA PRO A 214 -36.24 -20.44 -23.99
C PRO A 214 -36.07 -19.15 -24.82
N LEU A 215 -35.58 -19.34 -26.03
CA LEU A 215 -35.54 -18.36 -27.11
C LEU A 215 -36.50 -18.78 -28.23
N PRO A 216 -37.15 -17.84 -28.92
CA PRO A 216 -37.91 -18.17 -30.13
C PRO A 216 -36.98 -18.79 -31.17
N GLU A 217 -37.50 -19.78 -31.90
CA GLU A 217 -36.78 -20.38 -33.02
C GLU A 217 -36.42 -19.31 -34.06
N SER A 218 -35.15 -19.31 -34.48
CA SER A 218 -34.61 -18.39 -35.49
C SER A 218 -34.13 -19.16 -36.70
N ALA A 219 -34.80 -18.93 -37.83
CA ALA A 219 -34.37 -19.41 -39.14
C ALA A 219 -33.19 -18.57 -39.64
N ASN A 220 -32.44 -19.12 -40.59
CA ASN A 220 -31.25 -18.47 -41.13
C ASN A 220 -31.61 -17.17 -41.87
N GLY A 221 -31.07 -16.04 -41.41
CA GLY A 221 -31.34 -14.71 -41.95
C GLY A 221 -32.58 -14.01 -41.37
N ASP A 222 -33.38 -14.69 -40.54
CA ASP A 222 -34.60 -14.10 -39.97
C ASP A 222 -34.31 -13.33 -38.67
N VAL A 223 -35.09 -12.25 -38.47
CA VAL A 223 -35.10 -11.46 -37.23
C VAL A 223 -36.22 -11.96 -36.32
N CYS A 224 -35.84 -12.56 -35.20
CA CYS A 224 -36.77 -13.10 -34.22
C CYS A 224 -37.02 -12.09 -33.11
N ARG A 225 -38.28 -11.73 -32.92
CA ARG A 225 -38.69 -10.86 -31.82
C ARG A 225 -38.81 -11.68 -30.55
N TRP A 226 -38.07 -11.26 -29.52
CA TRP A 226 -38.13 -11.82 -28.18
C TRP A 226 -38.85 -10.84 -27.26
N HIS A 227 -39.83 -11.35 -26.51
CA HIS A 227 -40.60 -10.60 -25.55
C HIS A 227 -40.41 -11.24 -24.17
N ALA A 228 -40.11 -10.42 -23.14
CA ALA A 228 -40.06 -10.87 -21.76
C ALA A 228 -41.50 -11.09 -21.23
N GLY A 229 -41.94 -12.34 -21.08
CA GLY A 229 -43.25 -12.65 -20.50
C GLY A 229 -43.28 -12.51 -18.98
N ASP A 230 -44.46 -12.26 -18.39
CA ASP A 230 -44.64 -12.11 -16.93
C ASP A 230 -44.38 -13.41 -16.12
N ALA A 231 -44.36 -14.57 -16.78
CA ALA A 231 -44.15 -15.88 -16.16
C ALA A 231 -42.72 -16.44 -16.36
N ASP A 232 -41.88 -15.76 -17.14
CA ASP A 232 -40.50 -16.19 -17.39
C ASP A 232 -39.62 -15.79 -16.21
N ALA A 233 -38.93 -16.76 -15.60
CA ALA A 233 -37.88 -16.43 -14.64
C ALA A 233 -36.72 -15.75 -15.40
N PRO A 234 -36.29 -14.54 -15.01
CA PRO A 234 -35.15 -13.89 -15.65
C PRO A 234 -33.84 -14.60 -15.29
N LEU A 235 -33.09 -15.02 -16.31
CA LEU A 235 -31.78 -15.64 -16.18
C LEU A 235 -30.80 -14.70 -15.47
N PHE A 236 -30.79 -13.41 -15.83
CA PHE A 236 -29.86 -12.46 -15.23
C PHE A 236 -30.09 -12.30 -13.72
N GLU A 237 -31.35 -12.26 -13.25
CA GLU A 237 -31.64 -12.16 -11.81
C GLU A 237 -31.26 -13.44 -11.08
N THR A 238 -31.45 -14.60 -11.71
CA THR A 238 -31.06 -15.90 -11.15
C THR A 238 -29.54 -15.95 -10.93
N LEU A 239 -28.76 -15.52 -11.92
CA LEU A 239 -27.29 -15.45 -11.83
C LEU A 239 -26.82 -14.40 -10.82
N GLU A 240 -27.46 -13.22 -10.77
CA GLU A 240 -27.16 -12.20 -9.77
C GLU A 240 -27.48 -12.68 -8.35
N ALA A 241 -28.59 -13.40 -8.16
CA ALA A 241 -28.96 -13.98 -6.87
C ALA A 241 -27.94 -15.04 -6.41
N ARG A 242 -27.53 -15.96 -7.29
CA ARG A 242 -26.48 -16.95 -6.99
C ARG A 242 -25.15 -16.29 -6.65
N THR A 243 -24.77 -15.26 -7.40
CA THR A 243 -23.55 -14.49 -7.14
C THR A 243 -23.59 -13.81 -5.77
N ARG A 244 -24.73 -13.20 -5.43
CA ARG A 244 -24.94 -12.55 -4.13
C ARG A 244 -24.87 -13.56 -2.99
N GLU A 245 -25.50 -14.71 -3.15
CA GLU A 245 -25.50 -15.78 -2.15
C GLU A 245 -24.10 -16.38 -1.96
N SER A 246 -23.40 -16.69 -3.05
CA SER A 246 -22.01 -17.15 -3.01
C SER A 246 -21.11 -16.15 -2.26
N ARG A 247 -21.23 -14.85 -2.57
CA ARG A 247 -20.49 -13.79 -1.85
C ARG A 247 -20.86 -13.72 -0.37
N ARG A 248 -22.13 -13.92 -0.01
CA ARG A 248 -22.61 -13.95 1.37
C ARG A 248 -22.03 -15.12 2.15
N LEU A 249 -22.10 -16.33 1.57
CA LEU A 249 -21.54 -17.55 2.17
C LEU A 249 -20.03 -17.44 2.36
N LEU A 250 -19.31 -16.99 1.33
CA LEU A 250 -17.87 -16.75 1.43
C LEU A 250 -17.54 -15.68 2.49
N GLY A 251 -18.32 -14.61 2.55
CA GLY A 251 -18.16 -13.56 3.57
C GLY A 251 -18.33 -14.10 4.99
N ASN A 252 -19.37 -14.92 5.22
CA ASN A 252 -19.63 -15.54 6.52
C ASN A 252 -18.51 -16.53 6.89
N PHE A 253 -18.09 -17.39 5.95
CA PHE A 253 -17.02 -18.35 6.18
C PHE A 253 -15.68 -17.66 6.51
N VAL A 254 -15.30 -16.62 5.76
CA VAL A 254 -14.10 -15.83 6.07
C VAL A 254 -14.23 -15.12 7.41
N SER A 255 -15.41 -14.62 7.76
CA SER A 255 -15.66 -14.02 9.07
C SER A 255 -15.47 -15.02 10.22
N GLU A 256 -15.98 -16.25 10.07
CA GLU A 256 -15.79 -17.32 11.06
C GLU A 256 -14.31 -17.72 11.19
N LEU A 257 -13.58 -17.83 10.07
CA LEU A 257 -12.14 -18.10 10.09
C LEU A 257 -11.36 -17.00 10.83
N VAL A 258 -11.66 -15.73 10.56
CA VAL A 258 -11.01 -14.59 11.23
C VAL A 258 -11.29 -14.60 12.74
N GLN A 259 -12.47 -15.04 13.18
CA GLN A 259 -12.79 -15.12 14.61
C GLN A 259 -12.03 -16.22 15.36
N GLN A 260 -11.52 -17.24 14.65
CA GLN A 260 -10.70 -18.30 15.24
C GLN A 260 -9.22 -17.94 15.33
N GLU A 261 -8.80 -16.85 14.69
CA GLU A 261 -7.41 -16.39 14.66
C GLU A 261 -7.14 -15.40 15.80
N THR A 262 -5.99 -15.54 16.44
CA THR A 262 -5.53 -14.56 17.45
C THR A 262 -5.36 -13.17 16.83
N TYR A 263 -4.84 -13.12 15.60
CA TYR A 263 -4.74 -11.91 14.79
C TYR A 263 -5.41 -12.15 13.45
N GLY A 264 -6.49 -11.42 13.19
CA GLY A 264 -7.12 -11.42 11.87
C GLY A 264 -6.14 -10.93 10.80
N ASN A 265 -5.97 -11.69 9.73
CA ASN A 265 -5.09 -11.33 8.63
C ASN A 265 -5.84 -10.54 7.54
N TRP A 266 -5.16 -10.20 6.45
CA TRP A 266 -5.77 -9.59 5.27
C TRP A 266 -6.85 -10.52 4.69
N ARG A 267 -8.06 -10.01 4.43
CA ARG A 267 -9.22 -10.83 4.04
C ARG A 267 -8.98 -11.59 2.73
N SER A 268 -8.23 -10.97 1.82
CA SER A 268 -7.81 -11.54 0.54
C SER A 268 -6.97 -12.81 0.69
N LEU A 269 -6.16 -12.92 1.75
CA LEU A 269 -5.27 -14.06 1.97
C LEU A 269 -6.04 -15.33 2.33
N TYR A 270 -7.19 -15.24 3.01
CA TYR A 270 -8.03 -16.40 3.32
C TYR A 270 -8.64 -17.07 2.09
N ARG A 271 -8.50 -16.47 0.90
CA ARG A 271 -8.92 -17.04 -0.38
C ARG A 271 -7.82 -17.81 -1.09
N LEU A 272 -6.60 -17.83 -0.54
CA LEU A 272 -5.49 -18.59 -1.09
C LEU A 272 -5.78 -20.11 -1.00
N PRO A 273 -5.19 -20.92 -1.89
CA PRO A 273 -5.28 -22.37 -1.79
C PRO A 273 -4.87 -22.87 -0.40
N PRO A 274 -5.54 -23.91 0.17
CA PRO A 274 -5.25 -24.39 1.53
C PRO A 274 -3.79 -24.75 1.77
N ALA A 275 -3.09 -25.33 0.77
CA ALA A 275 -1.67 -25.65 0.87
C ALA A 275 -0.81 -24.40 1.07
N ARG A 276 -1.11 -23.31 0.35
CA ARG A 276 -0.40 -22.03 0.47
C ARG A 276 -0.66 -21.36 1.83
N LEU A 277 -1.90 -21.42 2.31
CA LEU A 277 -2.24 -20.96 3.66
C LEU A 277 -1.46 -21.73 4.73
N GLN A 278 -1.35 -23.05 4.59
CA GLN A 278 -0.55 -23.87 5.51
C GLN A 278 0.93 -23.50 5.43
N GLU A 279 1.50 -23.31 4.24
CA GLU A 279 2.88 -22.87 4.09
C GLU A 279 3.16 -21.55 4.81
N LEU A 280 2.34 -20.51 4.55
CA LEU A 280 2.47 -19.20 5.21
C LEU A 280 2.43 -19.32 6.75
N ARG A 281 1.56 -20.20 7.26
CA ARG A 281 1.38 -20.43 8.71
C ARG A 281 2.50 -21.21 9.36
N HIS A 282 3.30 -21.97 8.61
CA HIS A 282 4.35 -22.83 9.17
C HIS A 282 5.76 -22.37 8.83
N THR A 283 5.94 -21.48 7.84
CA THR A 283 7.25 -20.97 7.43
C THR A 283 7.67 -19.79 8.31
N PRO A 284 8.70 -19.93 9.18
CA PRO A 284 9.27 -18.81 9.92
C PRO A 284 9.98 -17.84 8.97
N ILE A 285 9.93 -16.55 9.27
CA ILE A 285 10.75 -15.56 8.55
C ILE A 285 12.20 -15.59 9.08
N GLY A 286 13.13 -15.44 8.15
CA GLY A 286 14.57 -15.49 8.37
C GLY A 286 15.31 -14.58 7.38
N PRO A 287 16.66 -14.50 7.44
CA PRO A 287 17.45 -13.59 6.60
C PRO A 287 17.15 -13.69 5.09
N GLU A 288 16.82 -14.88 4.60
CA GLU A 288 16.40 -15.15 3.21
C GLU A 288 15.11 -14.42 2.80
N HIS A 289 14.27 -14.05 3.76
CA HIS A 289 13.02 -13.33 3.55
C HIS A 289 13.18 -11.80 3.54
N ARG A 290 14.40 -11.27 3.72
CA ARG A 290 14.64 -9.82 3.81
C ARG A 290 14.12 -9.05 2.60
N GLU A 291 14.40 -9.53 1.39
CA GLU A 291 13.95 -8.86 0.16
C GLU A 291 12.43 -8.92 0.00
N TRP A 292 11.80 -10.04 0.39
CA TRP A 292 10.34 -10.17 0.42
C TRP A 292 9.74 -9.14 1.39
N LEU A 293 10.23 -9.09 2.64
CA LEU A 293 9.80 -8.09 3.64
C LEU A 293 9.99 -6.66 3.16
N GLN A 294 11.11 -6.35 2.49
CA GLN A 294 11.39 -5.02 1.95
C GLN A 294 10.33 -4.60 0.92
N ARG A 295 9.90 -5.53 0.06
CA ARG A 295 8.90 -5.29 -0.99
C ARG A 295 7.46 -5.19 -0.48
N LEU A 296 7.15 -5.78 0.69
CA LEU A 296 5.81 -5.66 1.25
C LEU A 296 5.48 -4.21 1.61
N PRO A 297 4.30 -3.68 1.25
CA PRO A 297 3.84 -2.40 1.78
C PRO A 297 3.67 -2.50 3.30
N LYS A 298 4.30 -1.58 4.04
CA LYS A 298 4.28 -1.56 5.52
C LYS A 298 3.90 -0.18 6.05
N ALA A 299 3.54 -0.13 7.32
CA ALA A 299 3.37 1.11 8.08
C ALA A 299 4.33 1.12 9.29
N ASP A 300 4.99 2.26 9.52
CA ASP A 300 5.86 2.47 10.69
C ASP A 300 5.21 3.50 11.62
N LEU A 301 4.69 3.03 12.75
CA LEU A 301 3.93 3.87 13.68
C LEU A 301 4.80 4.56 14.73
N HIS A 302 6.05 4.10 14.91
CA HIS A 302 6.95 4.57 15.95
C HIS A 302 8.31 4.87 15.37
N ARG A 303 8.48 6.11 14.87
CA ARG A 303 9.71 6.56 14.23
C ARG A 303 10.07 7.99 14.62
N HIS A 304 11.11 8.16 15.43
CA HIS A 304 11.56 9.47 15.89
C HIS A 304 12.33 10.19 14.79
N ILE A 305 11.85 11.38 14.40
CA ILE A 305 12.46 12.16 13.33
C ILE A 305 13.94 12.39 13.58
N GLY A 306 14.33 12.64 14.84
CA GLY A 306 15.72 12.94 15.20
C GLY A 306 16.68 11.76 15.12
N GLY A 307 16.20 10.53 14.90
CA GLY A 307 17.01 9.32 14.81
C GLY A 307 16.85 8.57 13.49
N CYS A 308 16.35 9.23 12.43
CA CYS A 308 15.98 8.55 11.18
C CYS A 308 17.10 8.34 10.16
N LEU A 309 18.17 9.13 10.23
CA LEU A 309 19.10 9.30 9.11
C LEU A 309 20.43 8.61 9.35
N ASP A 310 20.95 7.97 8.30
CA ASP A 310 22.33 7.48 8.30
C ASP A 310 23.35 8.63 8.20
N LEU A 311 24.64 8.31 8.31
CA LEU A 311 25.71 9.30 8.30
C LEU A 311 25.84 10.05 6.96
N ASP A 312 25.57 9.39 5.84
CA ASP A 312 25.71 9.99 4.52
C ASP A 312 24.60 11.02 4.30
N GLN A 313 23.36 10.67 4.70
CA GLN A 313 22.23 11.58 4.71
C GLN A 313 22.47 12.78 5.64
N GLN A 314 23.05 12.56 6.83
CA GLN A 314 23.43 13.65 7.74
C GLN A 314 24.44 14.60 7.08
N ARG A 315 25.43 14.09 6.34
CA ARG A 315 26.39 14.93 5.60
C ARG A 315 25.69 15.79 4.55
N THR A 316 24.75 15.25 3.78
CA THR A 316 23.98 16.03 2.80
C THR A 316 23.21 17.18 3.46
N ILE A 317 22.67 16.96 4.66
CA ILE A 317 21.99 18.02 5.43
C ILE A 317 22.99 19.06 5.93
N ALA A 318 24.15 18.61 6.41
CA ALA A 318 25.22 19.49 6.82
C ALA A 318 25.70 20.39 5.66
N GLU A 319 25.81 19.87 4.44
CA GLU A 319 26.14 20.64 3.23
C GLU A 319 25.10 21.72 2.95
N ALA A 320 23.81 21.41 3.08
CA ALA A 320 22.72 22.37 2.87
C ALA A 320 22.77 23.52 3.90
N ILE A 321 22.99 23.20 5.18
CA ILE A 321 23.18 24.19 6.25
C ILE A 321 24.43 25.04 5.97
N TRP A 322 25.54 24.38 5.61
CA TRP A 322 26.82 25.04 5.37
C TRP A 322 26.74 26.03 4.21
N ALA A 323 26.11 25.63 3.09
CA ALA A 323 25.91 26.45 1.91
C ALA A 323 24.98 27.66 2.16
N ALA A 324 24.03 27.53 3.08
CA ALA A 324 23.12 28.61 3.46
C ALA A 324 23.73 29.63 4.44
N SER A 325 24.93 29.37 4.97
CA SER A 325 25.55 30.17 6.02
C SER A 325 26.65 31.08 5.50
N THR A 326 26.87 32.22 6.17
CA THR A 326 27.88 33.22 5.79
C THR A 326 29.30 32.78 6.19
N ALA A 327 30.32 33.37 5.54
CA ALA A 327 31.71 33.06 5.86
C ALA A 327 32.09 33.32 7.35
N PRO A 328 31.64 34.41 8.01
CA PRO A 328 31.86 34.62 9.44
C PRO A 328 31.24 33.54 10.32
N GLU A 329 30.00 33.11 10.02
CA GLU A 329 29.31 32.04 10.76
C GLU A 329 30.03 30.70 10.63
N GLN A 330 30.47 30.37 9.42
CA GLN A 330 31.27 29.17 9.16
C GLN A 330 32.63 29.19 9.88
N ALA A 331 33.26 30.36 9.97
CA ALA A 331 34.52 30.53 10.70
C ALA A 331 34.32 30.33 12.21
N ALA A 332 33.29 30.95 12.79
CA ALA A 332 32.93 30.78 14.20
C ALA A 332 32.62 29.31 14.55
N ALA A 333 31.86 28.61 13.70
CA ALA A 333 31.56 27.19 13.89
C ALA A 333 32.81 26.29 13.81
N ARG A 334 33.74 26.59 12.88
CA ARG A 334 35.05 25.89 12.79
C ARG A 334 35.91 26.11 14.03
N GLU A 335 35.91 27.32 14.57
CA GLU A 335 36.65 27.65 15.77
C GLU A 335 36.06 26.92 16.99
N ALA A 336 34.74 27.00 17.18
CA ALA A 336 34.01 26.35 18.27
C ALA A 336 34.20 24.81 18.26
N THR A 337 34.29 24.20 17.08
CA THR A 337 34.48 22.75 16.92
C THR A 337 35.94 22.33 16.78
N SER A 338 36.89 23.28 16.80
CA SER A 338 38.30 23.01 16.52
C SER A 338 38.91 21.99 17.48
N THR A 339 38.50 21.96 18.75
CA THR A 339 38.96 20.98 19.74
C THR A 339 38.47 19.58 19.40
N LEU A 340 37.19 19.43 19.08
CA LEU A 340 36.57 18.15 18.66
C LEU A 340 37.12 17.66 17.32
N LEU A 341 37.42 18.58 16.39
CA LEU A 341 38.04 18.27 15.10
C LEU A 341 39.53 17.93 15.23
N ARG A 342 40.27 18.63 16.08
CA ARG A 342 41.72 18.41 16.24
C ARG A 342 42.01 17.20 17.11
N TYR A 343 41.23 16.94 18.17
CA TYR A 343 41.56 16.06 19.31
C TYR A 343 42.48 14.87 18.95
N PRO A 344 43.80 15.03 19.16
CA PRO A 344 44.75 13.93 19.21
C PRO A 344 45.21 13.81 20.67
N GLY A 345 45.13 12.65 21.32
CA GLY A 345 45.53 12.55 22.73
C GLY A 345 46.94 13.13 22.98
N ALA A 346 47.02 14.32 23.62
CA ALA A 346 48.17 14.91 24.32
C ALA A 346 47.94 16.42 24.55
N GLY A 347 47.97 16.86 25.81
CA GLY A 347 48.00 18.28 26.18
C GLY A 347 47.29 18.58 27.49
N GLY A 348 47.96 18.28 28.61
CA GLY A 348 47.42 18.44 29.96
C GLY A 348 47.09 19.90 30.34
N GLY A 349 45.92 20.07 30.94
CA GLY A 349 45.51 21.22 31.74
C GLY A 349 44.44 20.75 32.73
N PRO A 350 44.40 21.27 33.97
CA PRO A 350 43.60 20.67 35.03
C PRO A 350 42.13 21.04 34.83
N ALA A 351 41.26 20.04 34.64
CA ALA A 351 39.81 20.17 34.72
C ALA A 351 39.26 19.18 35.76
N SER A 352 38.22 19.62 36.47
CA SER A 352 37.62 18.96 37.65
C SER A 352 37.17 17.51 37.42
N ALA A 353 37.11 16.75 38.50
CA ALA A 353 36.97 15.29 38.58
C ALA A 353 35.75 14.63 37.86
N SER A 354 34.89 15.36 37.16
CA SER A 354 33.75 14.82 36.41
C SER A 354 34.04 14.57 34.91
N SER A 355 35.26 14.83 34.42
CA SER A 355 35.58 14.86 32.98
C SER A 355 36.67 13.89 32.51
N ARG A 356 36.95 12.80 33.22
CA ARG A 356 38.00 11.86 32.79
C ARG A 356 37.47 10.86 31.76
N SER A 357 37.76 11.09 30.48
CA SER A 357 38.02 9.98 29.55
C SER A 357 39.26 9.20 30.04
N PRO A 358 39.35 7.87 29.88
CA PRO A 358 40.53 7.12 30.28
C PRO A 358 41.80 7.74 29.67
N GLU A 359 42.83 7.93 30.50
CA GLU A 359 44.08 8.60 30.10
C GLU A 359 44.65 7.96 28.82
N GLY A 360 44.74 8.75 27.75
CA GLY A 360 45.21 8.30 26.43
C GLY A 360 44.13 8.02 25.37
N SER A 361 42.84 8.11 25.69
CA SER A 361 41.75 7.94 24.71
C SER A 361 41.63 9.13 23.75
N SER A 362 41.38 8.85 22.46
CA SER A 362 41.05 9.82 21.41
C SER A 362 39.53 10.05 21.26
N ASP A 363 38.73 9.66 22.25
CA ASP A 363 37.28 9.78 22.27
C ASP A 363 36.81 11.19 22.62
N TRP A 364 35.70 11.63 22.02
CA TRP A 364 35.06 12.88 22.38
C TRP A 364 34.52 12.81 23.81
N PRO A 365 34.66 13.90 24.60
CA PRO A 365 34.12 13.93 25.94
C PRO A 365 32.60 13.77 25.91
N TRP A 366 32.01 13.19 26.96
CA TRP A 366 30.56 12.94 26.97
C TRP A 366 29.70 14.20 26.93
N ASN A 367 30.25 15.33 27.38
CA ASN A 367 29.61 16.64 27.27
C ASN A 367 29.88 17.35 25.92
N TRP A 368 30.33 16.63 24.89
CA TRP A 368 30.55 17.22 23.56
C TRP A 368 29.29 17.90 22.96
N PRO A 369 28.03 17.45 23.22
CA PRO A 369 26.85 18.17 22.74
C PRO A 369 26.71 19.56 23.38
N GLU A 370 27.06 19.72 24.66
CA GLU A 370 27.12 21.05 25.29
C GLU A 370 28.14 21.96 24.61
N GLN A 371 29.25 21.41 24.12
CA GLN A 371 30.30 22.19 23.47
C GLN A 371 29.84 22.80 22.14
N LEU A 372 28.84 22.23 21.46
CA LEU A 372 28.25 22.84 20.25
C LEU A 372 27.50 24.14 20.54
N ARG A 373 27.12 24.36 21.80
CA ARG A 373 26.46 25.58 22.27
C ARG A 373 27.47 26.59 22.82
N ALA A 374 28.69 26.15 23.13
CA ALA A 374 29.74 26.99 23.68
C ALA A 374 30.32 27.90 22.60
N HIS A 375 30.86 29.06 23.00
CA HIS A 375 31.50 30.02 22.10
C HIS A 375 30.59 30.58 20.98
N CYS A 376 29.26 30.47 21.13
CA CYS A 376 28.32 31.14 20.24
C CYS A 376 28.55 32.66 20.30
N PRO A 377 28.86 33.32 19.16
CA PRO A 377 29.03 34.75 19.14
C PRO A 377 27.74 35.50 19.55
N PRO A 378 27.81 36.65 20.24
CA PRO A 378 26.62 37.39 20.70
C PRO A 378 25.69 37.85 19.56
N TRP A 379 26.22 37.96 18.35
CA TRP A 379 25.48 38.38 17.16
C TRP A 379 24.81 37.22 16.41
N GLN A 380 25.09 35.97 16.79
CA GLN A 380 24.57 34.77 16.12
C GLN A 380 23.45 34.12 16.95
N ASP A 381 22.42 33.62 16.28
CA ASP A 381 21.43 32.77 16.95
C ASP A 381 22.09 31.46 17.42
N LEU A 382 21.84 31.09 18.68
CA LEU A 382 22.46 29.92 19.31
C LEU A 382 22.10 28.60 18.63
N ARG A 383 20.89 28.46 18.08
CA ARG A 383 20.49 27.22 17.39
C ARG A 383 21.13 27.13 16.03
N HIS A 384 21.16 28.24 15.30
CA HIS A 384 21.87 28.32 14.03
C HIS A 384 23.35 28.01 14.23
N HIS A 385 23.96 28.58 15.27
CA HIS A 385 25.35 28.28 15.64
C HIS A 385 25.54 26.79 15.98
N ARG A 386 24.66 26.20 16.79
CA ARG A 386 24.70 24.77 17.14
C ARG A 386 24.58 23.87 15.91
N ALA A 387 23.66 24.18 15.01
CA ALA A 387 23.48 23.46 13.75
C ALA A 387 24.72 23.57 12.86
N LEU A 388 25.33 24.77 12.77
CA LEU A 388 26.58 24.98 12.05
C LEU A 388 27.76 24.24 12.66
N CYS A 389 27.87 24.18 13.98
CA CYS A 389 28.88 23.37 14.65
C CYS A 389 28.70 21.88 14.34
N ALA A 390 27.47 21.37 14.40
CA ALA A 390 27.16 20.01 13.97
C ALA A 390 27.57 19.77 12.50
N SER A 391 27.25 20.70 11.61
CA SER A 391 27.66 20.64 10.19
C SER A 391 29.18 20.68 10.01
N ALA A 392 29.90 21.49 10.79
CA ALA A 392 31.37 21.52 10.75
C ALA A 392 31.95 20.14 11.11
N LEU A 393 31.43 19.50 12.16
CA LEU A 393 31.84 18.14 12.55
C LEU A 393 31.52 17.12 11.47
N LEU A 394 30.30 17.12 10.93
CA LEU A 394 29.87 16.18 9.90
C LEU A 394 30.70 16.31 8.63
N LEU A 395 31.03 17.53 8.20
CA LEU A 395 31.77 17.75 6.95
C LEU A 395 33.28 17.57 7.09
N GLN A 396 33.87 17.95 8.21
CA GLN A 396 35.33 18.06 8.37
C GLN A 396 35.94 16.92 9.20
N CYS A 397 35.13 16.16 9.94
CA CYS A 397 35.61 14.98 10.65
C CYS A 397 35.69 13.77 9.70
N PRO A 398 36.79 13.00 9.70
CA PRO A 398 36.89 11.77 8.90
C PRO A 398 35.83 10.75 9.30
N ASP A 399 35.34 9.99 8.32
CA ASP A 399 34.22 9.04 8.49
C ASP A 399 34.46 7.97 9.56
N ALA A 400 35.66 7.37 9.55
CA ALA A 400 36.06 6.38 10.56
C ALA A 400 35.99 6.94 11.99
N ARG A 401 36.30 8.23 12.15
CA ARG A 401 36.23 8.90 13.45
C ARG A 401 34.80 9.17 13.85
N LEU A 402 33.94 9.70 12.97
CA LEU A 402 32.52 9.87 13.27
C LEU A 402 31.87 8.54 13.67
N ARG A 403 32.13 7.46 12.92
CA ARG A 403 31.61 6.13 13.24
C ARG A 403 32.04 5.64 14.61
N ARG A 404 33.32 5.82 14.97
CA ARG A 404 33.81 5.49 16.32
C ARG A 404 33.13 6.35 17.39
N GLN A 405 33.10 7.67 17.22
CA GLN A 405 32.61 8.58 18.25
C GLN A 405 31.12 8.47 18.51
N LEU A 406 30.33 8.19 17.47
CA LEU A 406 28.87 8.13 17.61
C LEU A 406 28.41 6.72 18.00
N TYR A 407 28.98 5.68 17.39
CA TYR A 407 28.51 4.30 17.57
C TYR A 407 29.54 3.43 18.29
N GLY A 408 30.79 3.43 17.83
CA GLY A 408 31.80 2.46 18.28
C GLY A 408 32.12 2.52 19.77
N ILE A 409 32.08 3.70 20.41
CA ILE A 409 32.34 3.79 21.86
C ILE A 409 31.20 3.23 22.74
N THR A 410 30.06 2.92 22.14
CA THR A 410 28.88 2.39 22.84
C THR A 410 28.67 0.91 22.54
N GLU A 411 29.57 0.28 21.79
CA GLU A 411 29.51 -1.16 21.52
C GLU A 411 30.13 -1.96 22.68
N PRO A 412 29.61 -3.17 22.96
CA PRO A 412 28.38 -3.75 22.40
C PRO A 412 27.13 -3.03 22.95
N ARG A 413 26.19 -2.69 22.07
CA ARG A 413 24.94 -2.02 22.46
C ARG A 413 23.91 -3.04 22.97
N VAL A 414 24.05 -3.46 24.23
CA VAL A 414 23.13 -4.39 24.90
C VAL A 414 22.84 -3.90 26.32
N GLY A 415 21.57 -3.55 26.60
CA GLY A 415 21.12 -3.11 27.92
C GLY A 415 21.82 -1.84 28.43
N LEU A 416 22.11 -0.89 27.54
CA LEU A 416 22.91 0.31 27.82
C LEU A 416 22.41 1.10 29.03
N LYS A 417 21.09 1.14 29.30
CA LYS A 417 20.50 1.82 30.47
C LYS A 417 21.15 1.35 31.78
N ASN A 418 21.46 0.05 31.88
CA ASN A 418 21.94 -0.59 33.10
C ASN A 418 23.42 -0.99 33.04
N THR A 419 23.96 -1.26 31.86
CA THR A 419 25.33 -1.80 31.69
C THR A 419 26.38 -0.72 31.42
N HIS A 420 25.99 0.40 30.81
CA HIS A 420 26.92 1.46 30.42
C HIS A 420 26.97 2.57 31.48
N ALA A 421 28.16 3.13 31.75
CA ALA A 421 28.36 4.15 32.80
C ALA A 421 27.55 5.45 32.61
N TYR A 422 27.10 5.70 31.37
CA TYR A 422 26.29 6.87 31.00
C TYR A 422 24.81 6.52 30.74
N GLY A 423 24.40 5.27 31.00
CA GLY A 423 23.02 4.82 30.88
C GLY A 423 22.38 5.16 29.53
N PHE A 424 21.19 5.74 29.58
CA PHE A 424 20.41 6.14 28.39
C PHE A 424 21.14 7.15 27.48
N GLN A 425 22.02 8.01 28.02
CA GLN A 425 22.80 8.95 27.21
C GLN A 425 23.77 8.24 26.24
N ALA A 426 24.16 7.00 26.54
CA ALA A 426 24.94 6.18 25.63
C ALA A 426 24.12 5.79 24.40
N TYR A 427 22.83 5.49 24.58
CA TYR A 427 21.93 5.21 23.46
C TYR A 427 21.72 6.46 22.60
N GLU A 428 21.43 7.61 23.22
CA GLU A 428 21.14 8.89 22.56
C GLU A 428 22.36 9.55 21.90
N ARG A 429 23.57 9.03 22.10
CA ARG A 429 24.81 9.70 21.68
C ARG A 429 24.84 10.13 20.19
N PRO A 430 24.38 9.33 19.22
CA PRO A 430 24.29 9.77 17.82
C PRO A 430 23.18 10.81 17.57
N GLY A 431 22.19 10.89 18.46
CA GLY A 431 20.96 11.71 18.38
C GLY A 431 21.20 13.21 18.16
N GLU A 432 22.33 13.71 18.64
CA GLU A 432 22.68 15.13 18.53
C GLU A 432 22.94 15.53 17.06
N LEU A 433 23.73 14.75 16.31
CA LEU A 433 24.06 15.04 14.90
C LEU A 433 22.99 14.57 13.91
N THR A 434 22.22 13.55 14.29
CA THR A 434 21.13 12.98 13.49
C THR A 434 19.85 13.81 13.55
N GLY A 435 19.63 14.58 14.62
CA GLY A 435 18.36 15.25 14.86
C GLY A 435 18.49 16.65 15.42
N SER A 436 18.58 16.75 16.75
CA SER A 436 18.20 17.98 17.46
C SER A 436 19.10 19.19 17.18
N ALA A 437 20.36 19.00 16.76
CA ALA A 437 21.22 20.10 16.34
C ALA A 437 20.88 20.57 14.92
N VAL A 438 20.85 19.67 13.93
CA VAL A 438 20.67 20.03 12.52
C VAL A 438 19.25 20.51 12.20
N LEU A 439 18.22 19.96 12.86
CA LEU A 439 16.82 20.39 12.71
C LEU A 439 16.57 21.81 13.25
N GLY A 440 17.51 22.38 14.00
CA GLY A 440 17.43 23.75 14.50
C GLY A 440 17.67 24.83 13.44
N HIS A 441 18.10 24.45 12.22
CA HIS A 441 18.35 25.40 11.14
C HIS A 441 17.37 25.17 9.97
N PRO A 442 16.68 26.21 9.45
CA PRO A 442 15.64 26.05 8.44
C PRO A 442 16.15 25.42 7.13
N ALA A 443 17.41 25.70 6.74
CA ALA A 443 18.01 25.10 5.54
C ALA A 443 18.16 23.57 5.61
N ALA A 444 18.05 22.96 6.79
CA ALA A 444 18.07 21.51 6.94
C ALA A 444 16.81 20.85 6.36
N LEU A 445 15.64 21.49 6.51
CA LEU A 445 14.33 20.85 6.29
C LEU A 445 14.14 20.27 4.87
N PRO A 446 14.50 20.97 3.77
CA PRO A 446 14.33 20.40 2.43
C PRO A 446 15.17 19.14 2.19
N ALA A 447 16.41 19.11 2.68
CA ALA A 447 17.28 17.95 2.54
C ALA A 447 16.84 16.81 3.48
N TYR A 448 16.43 17.14 4.70
CA TYR A 448 15.89 16.20 5.68
C TYR A 448 14.63 15.51 5.15
N ALA A 449 13.69 16.27 4.62
CA ALA A 449 12.45 15.76 4.06
C ALA A 449 12.71 14.82 2.88
N ARG A 450 13.63 15.16 1.97
CA ARG A 450 14.03 14.25 0.87
C ARG A 450 14.56 12.93 1.40
N ALA A 451 15.48 12.97 2.37
CA ALA A 451 16.05 11.76 2.96
C ALA A 451 14.98 10.87 3.63
N LEU A 452 14.03 11.46 4.35
CA LEU A 452 12.90 10.74 4.96
C LEU A 452 12.03 10.05 3.90
N VAL A 453 11.68 10.77 2.82
CA VAL A 453 10.85 10.22 1.74
C VAL A 453 11.58 9.12 0.97
N ASP A 454 12.87 9.29 0.71
CA ASP A 454 13.68 8.29 0.02
C ASP A 454 13.85 7.02 0.87
N ASN A 455 14.02 7.17 2.18
CA ASN A 455 14.02 6.03 3.11
C ASN A 455 12.67 5.31 3.11
N ALA A 456 11.56 6.05 3.23
CA ALA A 456 10.23 5.47 3.17
C ALA A 456 9.96 4.72 1.86
N ARG A 457 10.38 5.26 0.71
CA ARG A 457 10.28 4.58 -0.59
C ARG A 457 11.13 3.32 -0.65
N ARG A 458 12.39 3.39 -0.20
CA ARG A 458 13.33 2.25 -0.20
C ARG A 458 12.84 1.11 0.69
N GLU A 459 12.20 1.44 1.80
CA GLU A 459 11.67 0.48 2.78
C GLU A 459 10.25 -0.02 2.45
N GLY A 460 9.62 0.48 1.38
CA GLY A 460 8.25 0.11 1.01
C GLY A 460 7.19 0.62 2.00
N LEU A 461 7.44 1.75 2.67
CA LEU A 461 6.54 2.29 3.70
C LEU A 461 5.40 3.08 3.07
N ALA A 462 4.22 2.47 3.03
CA ALA A 462 3.00 3.11 2.57
C ALA A 462 2.53 4.22 3.55
N TRP A 463 2.80 4.03 4.85
CA TRP A 463 2.45 4.99 5.90
C TRP A 463 3.57 5.14 6.93
N VAL A 464 3.84 6.37 7.37
CA VAL A 464 4.79 6.67 8.43
C VAL A 464 4.21 7.69 9.40
N GLU A 465 4.21 7.37 10.69
CA GLU A 465 3.94 8.33 11.76
C GLU A 465 5.27 8.79 12.36
N LEU A 466 5.79 9.90 11.82
CA LEU A 466 6.99 10.53 12.37
C LEU A 466 6.65 11.15 13.72
N ARG A 467 7.55 11.06 14.68
CA ARG A 467 7.38 11.69 15.98
C ARG A 467 8.57 12.55 16.36
N GLY A 468 8.31 13.67 17.02
CA GLY A 468 9.35 14.61 17.41
C GLY A 468 8.84 15.75 18.28
N SER A 469 9.77 16.58 18.75
CA SER A 469 9.47 17.71 19.63
C SER A 469 9.78 19.05 18.94
N PRO A 470 8.89 19.58 18.08
CA PRO A 470 9.06 20.86 17.39
C PRO A 470 9.48 22.01 18.29
N HIS A 471 8.97 22.03 19.53
CA HIS A 471 9.28 23.02 20.56
C HIS A 471 10.73 22.93 21.10
N LYS A 472 11.53 21.93 20.69
CA LYS A 472 12.99 21.90 20.91
C LYS A 472 13.76 22.46 19.73
N TYR A 473 13.26 22.23 18.52
CA TYR A 473 13.91 22.64 17.27
C TYR A 473 13.72 24.13 17.01
N ARG A 474 12.48 24.63 17.22
CA ARG A 474 12.09 26.04 17.03
C ARG A 474 11.10 26.51 18.11
N PRO A 475 11.53 26.76 19.35
CA PRO A 475 10.61 27.04 20.48
C PRO A 475 9.77 28.30 20.32
N GLU A 476 10.32 29.32 19.64
CA GLU A 476 9.63 30.57 19.31
C GLU A 476 8.48 30.35 18.33
N ASP A 477 8.62 29.39 17.40
CA ASP A 477 7.58 29.05 16.43
C ASP A 477 7.54 27.53 16.07
N PRO A 478 7.08 26.66 16.99
CA PRO A 478 7.01 25.23 16.74
C PRO A 478 5.98 24.87 15.66
N GLU A 479 4.96 25.71 15.47
CA GLU A 479 3.94 25.53 14.44
C GLU A 479 4.52 25.84 13.06
N GLY A 480 5.30 26.92 12.91
CA GLY A 480 6.04 27.22 11.69
C GLY A 480 7.00 26.09 11.30
N PHE A 481 7.71 25.50 12.28
CA PHE A 481 8.54 24.32 12.01
C PHE A 481 7.70 23.17 11.41
N LEU A 482 6.53 22.86 11.97
CA LEU A 482 5.67 21.80 11.46
C LEU A 482 5.13 22.12 10.06
N ARG A 483 4.74 23.36 9.79
CA ARG A 483 4.31 23.80 8.46
C ARG A 483 5.43 23.64 7.43
N GLU A 484 6.62 24.14 7.73
CA GLU A 484 7.77 24.03 6.82
C GLU A 484 8.20 22.58 6.60
N LEU A 485 8.18 21.75 7.65
CA LEU A 485 8.45 20.32 7.51
C LEU A 485 7.42 19.63 6.61
N ARG A 486 6.13 19.90 6.82
CA ARG A 486 5.05 19.38 5.97
C ARG A 486 5.25 19.78 4.52
N ASP A 487 5.52 21.04 4.26
CA ASP A 487 5.67 21.58 2.90
C ASP A 487 6.95 21.03 2.24
N ALA A 488 8.03 20.86 3.00
CA ALA A 488 9.25 20.19 2.54
C ALA A 488 9.03 18.70 2.19
N LEU A 489 8.23 17.98 2.99
CA LEU A 489 7.84 16.60 2.71
C LEU A 489 6.99 16.49 1.44
N GLN A 490 6.05 17.43 1.24
CA GLN A 490 5.27 17.50 0.00
C GLN A 490 6.17 17.75 -1.21
N ALA A 491 7.12 18.70 -1.09
CA ALA A 491 8.08 19.00 -2.15
C ALA A 491 9.01 17.80 -2.47
N ALA A 492 9.29 16.94 -1.48
CA ALA A 492 10.02 15.68 -1.66
C ALA A 492 9.16 14.55 -2.27
N GLY A 493 7.84 14.75 -2.38
CA GLY A 493 6.89 13.81 -2.95
C GLY A 493 6.31 12.82 -1.94
N ALA A 494 6.12 13.25 -0.69
CA ALA A 494 5.23 12.59 0.27
C ALA A 494 3.81 13.17 0.21
N ILE A 495 2.84 12.33 0.56
CA ILE A 495 1.46 12.79 0.79
C ILE A 495 1.32 13.12 2.28
N THR A 496 1.03 14.38 2.59
CA THR A 496 0.80 14.87 3.98
C THR A 496 -0.53 15.59 4.14
N SER A 497 -1.29 15.75 3.05
CA SER A 497 -2.58 16.46 3.00
C SER A 497 -3.75 15.51 3.29
N ASP A 498 -4.96 16.05 3.33
CA ASP A 498 -6.21 15.29 3.47
C ASP A 498 -6.70 14.72 2.12
N GLN A 499 -5.89 14.81 1.07
CA GLN A 499 -6.31 14.41 -0.27
C GLN A 499 -6.45 12.89 -0.38
N THR A 500 -7.54 12.49 -1.05
CA THR A 500 -7.91 11.12 -1.39
C THR A 500 -7.55 10.74 -2.83
N ASP A 501 -6.89 11.63 -3.58
CA ASP A 501 -6.61 11.43 -5.00
C ASP A 501 -5.87 10.11 -5.24
N ALA A 502 -6.18 9.46 -6.37
CA ALA A 502 -5.84 8.07 -6.73
C ALA A 502 -4.58 7.53 -6.02
N PHE A 503 -4.79 6.93 -4.86
CA PHE A 503 -3.75 6.36 -4.01
C PHE A 503 -2.84 5.43 -4.82
N ARG A 504 -1.52 5.63 -4.73
CA ARG A 504 -0.49 4.77 -5.33
C ARG A 504 0.56 4.42 -4.29
N LEU A 505 0.81 3.13 -4.10
CA LEU A 505 1.78 2.65 -3.12
C LEU A 505 3.23 2.91 -3.57
N PRO A 506 4.15 3.20 -2.63
CA PRO A 506 5.58 3.28 -2.94
C PRO A 506 6.08 2.02 -3.66
N GLY A 507 6.97 2.19 -4.64
CA GLY A 507 7.45 1.10 -5.49
C GLY A 507 6.63 0.86 -6.76
N THR A 508 5.45 1.46 -6.89
CA THR A 508 4.68 1.52 -8.14
C THR A 508 5.01 2.81 -8.92
N LEU A 509 4.73 2.83 -10.24
CA LEU A 509 4.98 4.01 -11.07
C LEU A 509 4.14 5.22 -10.58
N GLY A 510 4.82 6.23 -10.05
CA GLY A 510 4.20 7.42 -9.44
C GLY A 510 3.70 7.21 -8.00
N GLY A 511 4.10 6.13 -7.32
CA GLY A 511 3.77 5.85 -5.93
C GLY A 511 4.48 6.76 -4.92
N GLN A 512 3.77 7.18 -3.87
CA GLN A 512 4.26 8.12 -2.88
C GLN A 512 3.99 7.63 -1.46
N PRO A 513 4.94 7.75 -0.52
CA PRO A 513 4.68 7.43 0.88
C PRO A 513 3.79 8.51 1.50
N ARG A 514 2.88 8.08 2.37
CA ARG A 514 2.08 9.01 3.18
C ARG A 514 2.77 9.19 4.54
N ILE A 515 2.87 10.44 5.00
CA ILE A 515 3.61 10.77 6.22
C ILE A 515 2.77 11.73 7.07
N GLY A 516 2.59 11.39 8.34
CA GLY A 516 2.04 12.28 9.36
C GLY A 516 2.99 12.45 10.53
N PHE A 517 2.59 13.29 11.48
CA PHE A 517 3.42 13.74 12.58
C PHE A 517 2.70 13.59 13.93
N VAL A 518 3.38 13.01 14.91
CA VAL A 518 2.97 12.90 16.30
C VAL A 518 3.86 13.80 17.15
N TRP A 519 3.27 14.73 17.89
CA TRP A 519 4.03 15.71 18.68
C TRP A 519 4.41 15.13 20.04
N ILE A 520 5.70 14.89 20.24
CA ILE A 520 6.26 14.39 21.49
C ILE A 520 6.37 15.51 22.53
N LEU A 521 5.82 15.26 23.72
CA LEU A 521 6.04 15.97 24.96
C LEU A 521 7.18 15.28 25.74
N ASP A 522 8.15 16.05 26.20
CA ASP A 522 9.33 15.53 26.92
C ASP A 522 9.05 15.43 28.43
N ARG A 523 9.10 14.22 28.98
CA ARG A 523 8.92 13.93 30.41
C ARG A 523 9.88 14.68 31.33
N ARG A 524 11.02 15.17 30.84
CA ARG A 524 11.99 15.94 31.64
C ARG A 524 11.55 17.39 31.87
N GLN A 525 10.53 17.87 31.16
CA GLN A 525 10.04 19.24 31.30
C GLN A 525 9.10 19.37 32.51
N PRO A 526 9.00 20.56 33.13
CA PRO A 526 8.01 20.79 34.17
C PRO A 526 6.57 20.52 33.67
N PRO A 527 5.66 19.96 34.49
CA PRO A 527 4.27 19.66 34.09
C PRO A 527 3.52 20.83 33.45
N ALA A 528 3.76 22.06 33.92
CA ALA A 528 3.17 23.26 33.33
C ALA A 528 3.60 23.46 31.87
N ALA A 529 4.89 23.27 31.55
CA ALA A 529 5.41 23.38 30.19
C ALA A 529 4.87 22.25 29.29
N ILE A 530 4.70 21.04 29.82
CA ILE A 530 4.01 19.94 29.12
C ILE A 530 2.58 20.38 28.77
N GLY A 531 1.83 20.93 29.73
CA GLY A 531 0.48 21.45 29.49
C GLY A 531 0.41 22.57 28.44
N GLU A 532 1.41 23.45 28.38
CA GLU A 532 1.50 24.48 27.33
C GLU A 532 1.67 23.86 25.93
N VAL A 533 2.47 22.81 25.82
CA VAL A 533 2.65 22.06 24.56
C VAL A 533 1.36 21.36 24.16
N VAL A 534 0.65 20.70 25.10
CA VAL A 534 -0.68 20.10 24.83
C VAL A 534 -1.65 21.15 24.28
N ASN A 535 -1.75 22.30 24.94
CA ASN A 535 -2.63 23.40 24.52
C ASN A 535 -2.24 23.96 23.15
N ARG A 536 -0.94 24.01 22.84
CA ARG A 536 -0.46 24.46 21.53
C ARG A 536 -0.83 23.46 20.43
N ALA A 537 -0.47 22.19 20.59
CA ALA A 537 -0.78 21.12 19.65
C ALA A 537 -2.29 21.03 19.36
N THR A 538 -3.12 21.14 20.41
CA THR A 538 -4.58 21.13 20.29
C THR A 538 -5.11 22.27 19.43
N ARG A 539 -4.57 23.49 19.59
CA ARG A 539 -4.99 24.66 18.79
C ARG A 539 -4.58 24.56 17.33
N VAL A 540 -3.38 24.06 17.04
CA VAL A 540 -2.82 24.05 15.68
C VAL A 540 -3.23 22.84 14.86
N ARG A 541 -3.84 21.81 15.47
CA ARG A 541 -4.37 20.64 14.75
C ARG A 541 -5.24 21.05 13.55
N GLY A 542 -6.12 22.03 13.74
CA GLY A 542 -7.02 22.51 12.69
C GLY A 542 -6.28 23.14 11.48
N SER A 543 -5.12 23.77 11.69
CA SER A 543 -4.33 24.39 10.61
C SER A 543 -3.41 23.40 9.89
N LEU A 544 -3.09 22.28 10.54
CA LEU A 544 -2.20 21.24 10.00
C LEU A 544 -2.93 20.04 9.38
N GLY A 545 -4.26 19.94 9.52
CA GLY A 545 -5.06 18.85 8.93
C GLY A 545 -4.60 17.47 9.39
N ALA A 546 -4.64 16.46 8.52
CA ALA A 546 -4.13 15.12 8.79
C ALA A 546 -2.59 15.01 8.84
N PHE A 547 -1.85 16.13 8.80
CA PHE A 547 -0.42 16.08 9.08
C PHE A 547 -0.14 15.98 10.58
N LEU A 548 -0.84 16.72 11.44
CA LEU A 548 -0.67 16.58 12.90
C LEU A 548 -1.67 15.55 13.43
N LEU A 549 -1.18 14.34 13.67
CA LEU A 549 -1.98 13.17 13.99
C LEU A 549 -2.39 13.09 15.45
N GLY A 550 -1.49 13.45 16.36
CA GLY A 550 -1.68 13.16 17.78
C GLY A 550 -0.52 13.63 18.65
N LEU A 551 -0.55 13.17 19.89
CA LEU A 551 0.47 13.45 20.91
C LEU A 551 1.19 12.18 21.34
N ASP A 552 2.42 12.36 21.79
CA ASP A 552 3.22 11.33 22.47
C ASP A 552 3.84 11.89 23.75
N LEU A 553 4.05 11.06 24.76
CA LEU A 553 4.82 11.41 25.95
C LEU A 553 6.01 10.46 26.04
N ALA A 554 7.22 11.02 25.87
CA ALA A 554 8.45 10.25 25.79
C ALA A 554 9.58 10.88 26.63
N GLY A 555 10.68 10.14 26.76
CA GLY A 555 11.79 10.44 27.65
C GLY A 555 11.79 9.54 28.87
N ASP A 556 12.63 9.87 29.85
CA ASP A 556 12.81 9.08 31.08
C ASP A 556 11.48 8.84 31.81
N GLU A 557 10.99 7.60 31.79
CA GLU A 557 9.71 7.20 32.38
C GLU A 557 9.66 7.38 33.91
N ALA A 558 10.81 7.48 34.58
CA ALA A 558 10.86 7.77 36.01
C ALA A 558 10.45 9.21 36.35
N GLN A 559 10.40 10.10 35.35
CA GLN A 559 10.03 11.50 35.50
C GLN A 559 8.60 11.76 35.00
N ASN A 560 7.86 12.56 35.77
CA ASN A 560 6.46 12.94 35.48
C ASN A 560 5.58 11.73 35.08
N PRO A 561 5.21 10.87 36.05
CA PRO A 561 4.38 9.70 35.76
C PRO A 561 3.04 10.11 35.13
N PRO A 562 2.43 9.27 34.29
CA PRO A 562 1.22 9.64 33.55
C PRO A 562 0.09 10.19 34.44
N ALA A 563 -0.11 9.63 35.65
CA ALA A 563 -1.10 10.14 36.59
C ALA A 563 -0.89 11.61 37.00
N ALA A 564 0.35 12.09 37.07
CA ALA A 564 0.65 13.48 37.42
C ALA A 564 0.31 14.47 36.30
N LEU A 565 0.14 13.98 35.06
CA LEU A 565 -0.08 14.80 33.87
C LEU A 565 -1.55 14.81 33.42
N GLU A 566 -2.43 14.05 34.07
CA GLU A 566 -3.85 13.90 33.69
C GLU A 566 -4.55 15.25 33.44
N GLN A 567 -4.39 16.21 34.37
CA GLN A 567 -4.99 17.54 34.23
C GLN A 567 -4.46 18.34 33.03
N HIS A 568 -3.20 18.12 32.65
CA HIS A 568 -2.54 18.84 31.55
C HIS A 568 -2.95 18.30 30.18
N PHE A 569 -3.41 17.05 30.11
CA PHE A 569 -3.90 16.41 28.88
C PHE A 569 -5.40 16.64 28.61
N GLN A 570 -6.15 17.19 29.57
CA GLN A 570 -7.59 17.53 29.40
C GLN A 570 -7.93 18.27 28.09
N PRO A 571 -7.14 19.25 27.62
CA PRO A 571 -7.40 19.90 26.32
C PRO A 571 -7.33 18.93 25.13
N ALA A 572 -6.38 17.98 25.12
CA ALA A 572 -6.26 16.98 24.07
C ALA A 572 -7.44 16.01 24.08
N PHE A 573 -7.90 15.57 25.26
CA PHE A 573 -9.08 14.72 25.39
C PHE A 573 -10.32 15.39 24.83
N ARG A 574 -10.56 16.67 25.20
CA ARG A 574 -11.69 17.46 24.71
C ARG A 574 -11.65 17.68 23.19
N ALA A 575 -10.45 17.70 22.62
CA ALA A 575 -10.25 17.82 21.18
C ALA A 575 -10.24 16.48 20.44
N CYS A 576 -10.46 15.36 21.14
CA CYS A 576 -10.36 14.00 20.60
C CYS A 576 -9.06 13.81 19.81
N LEU A 577 -7.94 14.28 20.37
CA LEU A 577 -6.62 14.05 19.80
C LEU A 577 -6.19 12.62 20.11
N PRO A 578 -5.75 11.84 19.09
CA PRO A 578 -5.10 10.56 19.31
C PRO A 578 -3.85 10.70 20.18
N ILE A 579 -3.63 9.71 21.05
CA ILE A 579 -2.53 9.72 22.02
C ILE A 579 -1.82 8.38 21.98
N THR A 580 -0.51 8.39 21.76
CA THR A 580 0.39 7.28 22.10
C THR A 580 1.24 7.70 23.30
N ILE A 581 1.75 6.77 24.11
CA ILE A 581 2.60 7.10 25.26
C ILE A 581 3.70 6.06 25.35
N HIS A 582 4.97 6.48 25.48
CA HIS A 582 6.03 5.56 25.89
C HIS A 582 5.78 5.15 27.34
N ALA A 583 5.56 3.86 27.55
CA ALA A 583 5.35 3.28 28.87
C ALA A 583 5.78 1.82 28.91
N GLY A 584 6.41 1.42 30.02
CA GLY A 584 6.83 0.05 30.25
C GLY A 584 7.99 -0.40 29.36
N GLU A 585 8.83 0.54 28.90
CA GLU A 585 10.09 0.20 28.22
C GLU A 585 11.09 -0.36 29.23
N GLY A 586 11.25 0.29 30.38
CA GLY A 586 12.10 -0.17 31.46
C GLY A 586 11.48 -0.05 32.86
N GLU A 587 10.20 0.29 32.94
CA GLU A 587 9.45 0.50 34.18
C GLU A 587 8.28 -0.49 34.31
N ALA A 588 7.68 -0.54 35.50
CA ALA A 588 6.63 -1.52 35.81
C ALA A 588 5.35 -1.34 34.97
N ALA A 589 4.57 -2.42 34.84
CA ALA A 589 3.29 -2.43 34.13
C ALA A 589 2.27 -1.39 34.66
N ASP A 590 2.43 -0.90 35.88
CA ASP A 590 1.61 0.19 36.44
C ASP A 590 1.74 1.48 35.62
N ASN A 591 2.92 1.79 35.07
CA ASN A 591 3.09 2.93 34.15
C ASN A 591 2.27 2.74 32.87
N ILE A 592 2.18 1.51 32.37
CA ILE A 592 1.35 1.16 31.20
C ILE A 592 -0.12 1.36 31.54
N TRP A 593 -0.56 0.94 32.74
CA TRP A 593 -1.92 1.16 33.23
C TRP A 593 -2.25 2.65 33.31
N GLU A 594 -1.36 3.47 33.89
CA GLU A 594 -1.59 4.90 33.99
C GLU A 594 -1.62 5.57 32.61
N ALA A 595 -0.72 5.20 31.71
CA ALA A 595 -0.73 5.70 30.34
C ALA A 595 -2.07 5.41 29.64
N ALA A 596 -2.56 4.16 29.71
CA ALA A 596 -3.81 3.77 29.07
C ALA A 596 -5.06 4.41 29.71
N TYR A 597 -5.11 4.55 31.03
CA TYR A 597 -6.36 4.91 31.73
C TYR A 597 -6.39 6.30 32.36
N ARG A 598 -5.22 6.91 32.61
CA ARG A 598 -5.12 8.31 33.06
C ARG A 598 -4.88 9.26 31.89
N LEU A 599 -4.07 8.83 30.93
CA LEU A 599 -3.81 9.61 29.72
C LEU A 599 -4.60 9.15 28.49
N HIS A 600 -5.50 8.17 28.65
CA HIS A 600 -6.37 7.68 27.58
C HIS A 600 -5.60 7.28 26.31
N ALA A 601 -4.41 6.71 26.47
CA ALA A 601 -3.58 6.34 25.33
C ALA A 601 -4.28 5.29 24.44
N ASP A 602 -4.35 5.59 23.15
CA ASP A 602 -4.85 4.69 22.10
C ASP A 602 -3.81 3.60 21.76
N ARG A 603 -2.53 3.93 21.95
CA ARG A 603 -1.38 3.04 21.76
C ARG A 603 -0.33 3.25 22.85
N ILE A 604 0.52 2.24 23.06
CA ILE A 604 1.65 2.30 23.99
C ILE A 604 2.94 2.03 23.22
N GLY A 605 3.89 2.95 23.33
CA GLY A 605 5.26 2.77 22.88
C GLY A 605 5.96 1.73 23.75
N HIS A 606 6.50 0.69 23.12
CA HIS A 606 7.16 -0.46 23.74
C HIS A 606 6.21 -1.36 24.56
N GLY A 607 5.85 -1.01 25.79
CA GLY A 607 4.95 -1.83 26.62
C GLY A 607 5.50 -3.22 26.98
N LEU A 608 6.82 -3.35 27.15
CA LEU A 608 7.52 -4.62 27.32
C LEU A 608 7.11 -5.36 28.59
N THR A 609 6.80 -4.62 29.66
CA THR A 609 6.39 -5.18 30.96
C THR A 609 4.89 -5.50 31.04
N LEU A 610 4.11 -5.29 29.96
CA LEU A 610 2.66 -5.60 29.98
C LEU A 610 2.40 -7.08 30.30
N ALA A 611 3.31 -7.97 29.87
CA ALA A 611 3.17 -9.40 30.09
C ALA A 611 3.26 -9.81 31.57
N ASP A 612 3.83 -8.97 32.42
CA ASP A 612 3.91 -9.20 33.86
C ASP A 612 2.56 -8.99 34.57
N ASN A 613 1.60 -8.34 33.91
CA ASN A 613 0.27 -8.06 34.44
C ASN A 613 -0.85 -8.63 33.54
N ARG A 614 -1.14 -9.92 33.69
CA ARG A 614 -2.16 -10.63 32.89
C ARG A 614 -3.55 -9.96 32.89
N PRO A 615 -4.12 -9.49 34.02
CA PRO A 615 -5.39 -8.76 33.99
C PRO A 615 -5.37 -7.48 33.15
N LEU A 616 -4.26 -6.74 33.18
CA LEU A 616 -4.06 -5.55 32.35
C LEU A 616 -3.93 -5.93 30.87
N ALA A 617 -3.11 -6.94 30.56
CA ALA A 617 -2.94 -7.47 29.22
C ALA A 617 -4.28 -7.93 28.61
N GLN A 618 -5.11 -8.63 29.40
CA GLN A 618 -6.47 -9.01 29.03
C GLN A 618 -7.32 -7.79 28.65
N ARG A 619 -7.25 -6.71 29.45
CA ARG A 619 -7.96 -5.46 29.13
C ARG A 619 -7.44 -4.76 27.89
N PHE A 620 -6.14 -4.82 27.62
CA PHE A 620 -5.54 -4.30 26.39
C PHE A 620 -6.06 -5.02 25.16
N ARG A 621 -6.13 -6.36 25.21
CA ARG A 621 -6.77 -7.18 24.17
C ARG A 621 -8.22 -6.75 23.94
N ASP A 622 -9.03 -6.73 25.00
CA ASP A 622 -10.46 -6.48 24.89
C ASP A 622 -10.79 -5.06 24.41
N ARG A 623 -9.90 -4.09 24.66
CA ARG A 623 -10.06 -2.70 24.22
C ARG A 623 -9.36 -2.38 22.90
N GLY A 624 -8.55 -3.28 22.37
CA GLY A 624 -7.78 -3.02 21.15
C GLY A 624 -6.67 -1.98 21.34
N ILE A 625 -6.04 -1.89 22.52
CA ILE A 625 -4.92 -0.95 22.74
C ILE A 625 -3.64 -1.59 22.20
N LEU A 626 -2.99 -0.93 21.23
CA LEU A 626 -1.85 -1.49 20.50
C LEU A 626 -0.51 -1.19 21.16
N LEU A 627 0.40 -2.18 21.19
CA LEU A 627 1.82 -2.00 21.49
C LEU A 627 2.66 -1.74 20.23
N GLU A 628 3.57 -0.77 20.33
CA GLU A 628 4.57 -0.44 19.30
C GLU A 628 5.92 -1.03 19.73
N LEU A 629 6.24 -2.25 19.28
CA LEU A 629 7.47 -2.95 19.68
C LEU A 629 8.65 -2.56 18.79
N CYS A 630 9.82 -2.31 19.39
CA CYS A 630 11.01 -1.81 18.68
C CYS A 630 12.22 -2.72 19.00
N PRO A 631 12.27 -3.95 18.44
CA PRO A 631 13.17 -5.02 18.89
C PRO A 631 14.64 -4.62 19.05
N SER A 632 15.23 -3.95 18.07
CA SER A 632 16.64 -3.54 18.15
C SER A 632 16.84 -2.49 19.23
N SER A 633 15.97 -1.48 19.30
CA SER A 633 16.04 -0.45 20.35
C SER A 633 15.88 -1.07 21.74
N ASN A 634 14.92 -1.99 21.91
CA ASN A 634 14.68 -2.65 23.19
C ASN A 634 15.86 -3.52 23.62
N ARG A 635 16.52 -4.24 22.70
CA ARG A 635 17.79 -4.93 22.98
C ARG A 635 18.89 -3.96 23.41
N GLU A 636 19.05 -2.85 22.68
CA GLU A 636 20.11 -1.88 22.92
C GLU A 636 19.94 -1.14 24.25
N VAL A 637 18.73 -0.69 24.57
CA VAL A 637 18.43 0.15 25.73
C VAL A 637 18.25 -0.70 26.99
N ILE A 638 17.41 -1.73 26.93
CA ILE A 638 16.95 -2.48 28.12
C ILE A 638 17.72 -3.77 28.31
N GLY A 639 18.00 -4.48 27.21
CA GLY A 639 18.76 -5.74 27.22
C GLY A 639 17.83 -6.93 27.13
N PHE A 640 17.80 -7.56 25.96
CA PHE A 640 17.07 -8.79 25.69
C PHE A 640 17.93 -9.74 24.88
N HIS A 641 17.67 -11.04 25.05
CA HIS A 641 18.36 -12.08 24.33
C HIS A 641 18.06 -12.00 22.83
N ASP A 642 19.12 -11.84 22.05
CA ASP A 642 19.13 -11.96 20.61
C ASP A 642 20.20 -13.00 20.21
N PRO A 643 19.81 -14.19 19.71
CA PRO A 643 20.77 -15.22 19.30
C PRO A 643 21.84 -14.74 18.32
N GLY A 644 21.55 -13.72 17.51
CA GLY A 644 22.48 -13.13 16.56
C GLY A 644 23.53 -12.20 17.17
N ILE A 645 23.41 -11.87 18.47
CA ILE A 645 24.29 -10.96 19.20
C ILE A 645 24.84 -11.69 20.44
N THR A 646 26.08 -12.15 20.37
CA THR A 646 26.73 -12.94 21.42
C THR A 646 26.68 -12.28 22.80
N GLU A 647 26.87 -10.97 22.86
CA GLU A 647 26.89 -10.18 24.11
C GLU A 647 25.51 -10.10 24.78
N SER A 648 24.45 -10.51 24.08
CA SER A 648 23.09 -10.57 24.61
C SER A 648 22.68 -11.94 25.15
N HIS A 649 23.51 -12.98 25.03
CA HIS A 649 23.15 -14.36 25.44
C HIS A 649 22.83 -14.52 26.94
N SER A 650 23.29 -13.60 27.78
CA SER A 650 22.98 -13.57 29.22
C SER A 650 21.73 -12.75 29.57
N GLN A 651 21.12 -12.08 28.61
CA GLN A 651 19.95 -11.23 28.80
C GLN A 651 18.67 -12.07 28.89
N PRO A 652 17.59 -11.54 29.48
CA PRO A 652 16.29 -12.22 29.51
C PRO A 652 15.67 -12.37 28.12
N PRO A 653 14.75 -13.34 27.93
CA PRO A 653 14.04 -13.50 26.66
C PRO A 653 13.18 -12.28 26.32
N TYR A 654 13.06 -11.97 25.03
CA TYR A 654 12.21 -10.89 24.54
C TYR A 654 10.71 -11.24 24.72
N PRO A 655 9.85 -10.33 25.24
CA PRO A 655 8.49 -10.67 25.67
C PRO A 655 7.48 -10.88 24.53
N LEU A 656 7.91 -10.91 23.26
CA LEU A 656 7.04 -11.03 22.10
C LEU A 656 6.17 -12.30 22.12
N GLY A 657 6.74 -13.46 22.42
CA GLY A 657 6.00 -14.74 22.46
C GLY A 657 4.81 -14.70 23.42
N PRO A 658 5.00 -14.38 24.71
CA PRO A 658 3.90 -14.20 25.66
C PRO A 658 2.85 -13.17 25.22
N LEU A 659 3.27 -12.05 24.62
CA LEU A 659 2.34 -11.02 24.12
C LEU A 659 1.47 -11.53 22.96
N LEU A 660 2.05 -12.32 22.05
CA LEU A 660 1.33 -12.98 20.96
C LEU A 660 0.36 -14.03 21.50
N GLU A 661 0.79 -14.89 22.43
CA GLU A 661 -0.06 -15.92 23.06
C GLU A 661 -1.26 -15.32 23.80
N MET A 662 -1.10 -14.14 24.39
CA MET A 662 -2.20 -13.41 25.03
C MET A 662 -3.13 -12.70 24.04
N GLY A 663 -2.76 -12.61 22.76
CA GLY A 663 -3.51 -11.92 21.72
C GLY A 663 -3.50 -10.41 21.85
N ILE A 664 -2.39 -9.83 22.32
CA ILE A 664 -2.26 -8.39 22.49
C ILE A 664 -2.10 -7.72 21.13
N PRO A 665 -2.93 -6.73 20.75
CA PRO A 665 -2.70 -5.96 19.53
C PRO A 665 -1.29 -5.36 19.57
N LEU A 666 -0.46 -5.71 18.60
CA LEU A 666 0.91 -5.22 18.53
C LEU A 666 1.39 -5.12 17.09
N THR A 667 2.42 -4.29 16.88
CA THR A 667 3.17 -4.22 15.63
C THR A 667 4.65 -4.00 15.92
N VAL A 668 5.50 -4.32 14.95
CA VAL A 668 6.92 -3.99 14.96
C VAL A 668 7.13 -2.60 14.35
N CYS A 669 8.04 -1.81 14.92
CA CYS A 669 8.41 -0.45 14.52
C CYS A 669 9.92 -0.21 14.64
N THR A 670 10.43 0.88 14.08
CA THR A 670 11.89 1.13 14.01
C THR A 670 12.48 1.97 15.14
N ASP A 671 11.67 2.76 15.82
CA ASP A 671 12.09 3.76 16.82
C ASP A 671 13.07 4.79 16.25
N ASN A 672 14.37 4.52 16.31
CA ASN A 672 15.44 5.37 15.78
C ASN A 672 16.30 4.61 14.75
N PRO A 673 15.84 4.45 13.49
CA PRO A 673 16.49 3.56 12.53
C PRO A 673 17.93 3.95 12.15
N GLY A 674 18.27 5.24 12.21
CA GLY A 674 19.64 5.74 12.03
C GLY A 674 20.55 5.48 13.25
N ILE A 675 20.00 5.52 14.47
CA ILE A 675 20.75 5.22 15.71
C ILE A 675 21.00 3.72 15.83
N SER A 676 19.94 2.91 15.70
CA SER A 676 20.01 1.45 15.79
C SER A 676 20.53 0.79 14.51
N ARG A 677 20.75 1.57 13.44
CA ARG A 677 21.23 1.14 12.11
C ARG A 677 20.39 -0.02 11.55
N THR A 678 19.08 0.18 11.53
CA THR A 678 18.08 -0.83 11.14
C THR A 678 17.10 -0.29 10.09
N THR A 679 16.27 -1.16 9.56
CA THR A 679 15.11 -0.86 8.70
C THR A 679 13.89 -1.58 9.25
N LEU A 680 12.68 -1.21 8.82
CA LEU A 680 11.49 -1.91 9.32
C LEU A 680 11.51 -3.42 8.98
N ALA A 681 12.05 -3.79 7.81
CA ALA A 681 12.24 -5.20 7.45
C ALA A 681 13.22 -5.90 8.40
N ASP A 682 14.33 -5.24 8.74
CA ASP A 682 15.33 -5.77 9.66
C ASP A 682 14.78 -5.89 11.10
N GLU A 683 13.86 -5.01 11.52
CA GLU A 683 13.17 -5.14 12.81
C GLU A 683 12.26 -6.36 12.87
N TYR A 684 11.52 -6.69 11.79
CA TYR A 684 10.74 -7.93 11.73
C TYR A 684 11.65 -9.18 11.82
N LEU A 685 12.80 -9.15 11.16
CA LEU A 685 13.80 -10.22 11.26
C LEU A 685 14.42 -10.31 12.67
N ALA A 686 14.66 -9.17 13.32
CA ALA A 686 15.13 -9.13 14.70
C ALA A 686 14.07 -9.71 15.66
N ALA A 687 12.81 -9.30 15.52
CA ALA A 687 11.68 -9.85 16.28
C ALA A 687 11.58 -11.38 16.13
N ALA A 688 11.63 -11.89 14.90
CA ALA A 688 11.57 -13.32 14.61
C ALA A 688 12.73 -14.10 15.26
N ARG A 689 13.96 -13.57 15.13
CA ARG A 689 15.17 -14.19 15.70
C ARG A 689 15.17 -14.17 17.23
N MET A 690 14.77 -13.05 17.85
CA MET A 690 14.67 -12.92 19.31
C MET A 690 13.57 -13.83 19.87
N GLN A 691 12.44 -13.97 19.18
CA GLN A 691 11.38 -14.92 19.54
C GLN A 691 11.85 -16.37 19.44
N ALA A 692 12.58 -16.73 18.37
CA ALA A 692 13.18 -18.06 18.27
C ALA A 692 14.16 -18.34 19.41
N GLY A 693 14.98 -17.33 19.77
CA GLY A 693 15.90 -17.38 20.91
C GLY A 693 15.23 -17.52 22.29
N ALA A 694 13.93 -17.20 22.39
CA ALA A 694 13.14 -17.39 23.60
C ALA A 694 12.52 -18.79 23.72
N GLY A 695 12.80 -19.70 22.77
CA GLY A 695 12.28 -21.07 22.76
C GLY A 695 11.02 -21.28 21.92
N HIS A 696 10.60 -20.27 21.15
CA HIS A 696 9.48 -20.37 20.20
C HIS A 696 9.99 -20.70 18.78
N ALA A 697 9.08 -20.97 17.83
CA ALA A 697 9.44 -21.29 16.43
C ALA A 697 9.88 -20.06 15.59
N GLY A 698 9.99 -18.88 16.19
CA GLY A 698 10.12 -17.58 15.49
C GLY A 698 8.77 -17.00 15.07
N LEU A 699 8.79 -15.90 14.30
CA LEU A 699 7.59 -15.36 13.65
C LEU A 699 7.39 -16.03 12.29
N THR A 700 6.18 -16.50 12.01
CA THR A 700 5.83 -17.05 10.69
C THR A 700 5.53 -15.96 9.67
N GLN A 701 5.55 -16.30 8.38
CA GLN A 701 5.12 -15.39 7.32
C GLN A 701 3.67 -14.92 7.56
N TRP A 702 2.78 -15.82 8.00
CA TRP A 702 1.39 -15.51 8.33
C TRP A 702 1.26 -14.50 9.48
N GLU A 703 1.93 -14.75 10.61
CA GLU A 703 1.93 -13.83 11.75
C GLU A 703 2.53 -12.48 11.36
N THR A 704 3.62 -12.49 10.60
CA THR A 704 4.26 -11.27 10.10
C THR A 704 3.29 -10.42 9.29
N LEU A 705 2.55 -11.01 8.35
CA LEU A 705 1.54 -10.31 7.56
C LEU A 705 0.40 -9.75 8.43
N ALA A 706 0.00 -10.47 9.48
CA ALA A 706 -0.99 -10.01 10.44
C ALA A 706 -0.48 -8.82 11.27
N LEU A 707 0.76 -8.86 11.75
CA LEU A 707 1.39 -7.74 12.48
C LEU A 707 1.54 -6.51 11.57
N ILE A 708 1.91 -6.68 10.31
CA ILE A 708 1.93 -5.58 9.32
C ILE A 708 0.53 -4.96 9.19
N ARG A 709 -0.53 -5.79 9.14
CA ARG A 709 -1.91 -5.30 9.11
C ARG A 709 -2.27 -4.50 10.36
N GLN A 710 -1.86 -4.95 11.54
CA GLN A 710 -2.13 -4.26 12.81
C GLN A 710 -1.62 -2.81 12.80
N ALA A 711 -0.48 -2.54 12.15
CA ALA A 711 0.02 -1.18 11.99
C ALA A 711 -0.96 -0.26 11.22
N PHE A 712 -1.63 -0.76 10.18
CA PHE A 712 -2.62 0.03 9.46
C PHE A 712 -3.89 0.23 10.30
N VAL A 713 -4.42 -0.86 10.89
CA VAL A 713 -5.66 -0.85 11.68
C VAL A 713 -5.59 0.15 12.83
N HIS A 714 -4.45 0.21 13.52
CA HIS A 714 -4.24 1.07 14.70
C HIS A 714 -3.51 2.39 14.39
N SER A 715 -3.31 2.72 13.11
CA SER A 715 -2.78 4.03 12.73
C SER A 715 -3.70 5.17 13.17
N PHE A 716 -3.14 6.36 13.39
CA PHE A 716 -3.88 7.60 13.63
C PHE A 716 -4.36 8.27 12.34
N LEU A 717 -4.22 7.58 11.20
CA LEU A 717 -4.79 8.03 9.95
C LEU A 717 -6.33 7.96 10.03
N PRO A 718 -7.05 9.05 9.71
CA PRO A 718 -8.52 9.04 9.72
C PRO A 718 -9.09 7.91 8.85
N ALA A 719 -10.19 7.29 9.28
CA ALA A 719 -10.79 6.14 8.59
C ALA A 719 -11.07 6.39 7.10
N GLN A 720 -11.45 7.62 6.73
CA GLN A 720 -11.69 8.02 5.33
C GLN A 720 -10.44 7.89 4.44
N LEU A 721 -9.25 7.98 5.04
CA LEU A 721 -7.95 7.83 4.37
C LEU A 721 -7.34 6.45 4.60
N ARG A 722 -7.55 5.86 5.79
CA ARG A 722 -7.06 4.54 6.16
C ARG A 722 -7.75 3.43 5.38
N ASP A 723 -9.07 3.44 5.26
CA ASP A 723 -9.81 2.32 4.64
C ASP A 723 -9.48 2.12 3.15
N PRO A 724 -9.35 3.19 2.32
CA PRO A 724 -8.86 3.04 0.95
C PRO A 724 -7.39 2.58 0.88
N LEU A 725 -6.54 3.08 1.79
CA LEU A 725 -5.14 2.68 1.86
C LEU A 725 -5.01 1.19 2.20
N GLU A 726 -5.74 0.70 3.21
CA GLU A 726 -5.77 -0.71 3.60
C GLU A 726 -6.19 -1.61 2.45
N LYS A 727 -7.19 -1.22 1.66
CA LYS A 727 -7.63 -2.00 0.48
C LYS A 727 -6.54 -2.12 -0.58
N LEU A 728 -5.77 -1.07 -0.80
CA LEU A 728 -4.68 -1.09 -1.78
C LEU A 728 -3.50 -1.91 -1.28
N VAL A 729 -3.14 -1.73 -0.01
CA VAL A 729 -2.13 -2.56 0.67
C VAL A 729 -2.54 -4.02 0.61
N GLU A 730 -3.81 -4.36 0.87
CA GLU A 730 -4.34 -5.72 0.80
C GLU A 730 -4.19 -6.34 -0.60
N GLN A 731 -4.44 -5.58 -1.67
CA GLN A 731 -4.26 -6.03 -3.05
C GLN A 731 -2.79 -6.30 -3.37
N GLU A 732 -1.91 -5.38 -2.97
CA GLU A 732 -0.46 -5.51 -3.17
C GLU A 732 0.12 -6.66 -2.36
N ILE A 733 -0.28 -6.83 -1.09
CA ILE A 733 0.12 -7.96 -0.25
C ILE A 733 -0.27 -9.29 -0.93
N LEU A 734 -1.51 -9.42 -1.42
CA LEU A 734 -1.93 -10.62 -2.15
C LEU A 734 -1.06 -10.85 -3.39
N GLY A 735 -0.82 -9.80 -4.18
CA GLY A 735 0.05 -9.86 -5.36
C GLY A 735 1.45 -10.39 -5.02
N ARG A 736 2.10 -9.84 -4.00
CA ARG A 736 3.45 -10.24 -3.56
C ARG A 736 3.49 -11.66 -3.00
N VAL A 737 2.46 -12.09 -2.28
CA VAL A 737 2.35 -13.45 -1.76
C VAL A 737 2.20 -14.48 -2.89
N MET A 738 1.51 -14.12 -3.98
CA MET A 738 1.39 -14.96 -5.18
C MET A 738 2.63 -14.91 -6.10
N GLU A 739 3.29 -13.75 -6.24
CA GLU A 739 4.54 -13.63 -7.02
C GLU A 739 5.67 -14.49 -6.44
N HIS A 740 5.76 -14.54 -5.11
CA HIS A 740 6.77 -15.34 -4.42
C HIS A 740 6.70 -16.84 -4.75
N GLU A 741 5.58 -17.34 -5.30
CA GLU A 741 5.46 -18.73 -5.81
C GLU A 741 6.29 -18.98 -7.07
N ARG A 742 6.53 -17.97 -7.92
CA ARG A 742 7.19 -18.15 -9.23
C ARG A 742 8.72 -18.12 -9.14
N ASP A 743 9.25 -17.50 -8.08
CA ASP A 743 10.69 -17.28 -7.89
C ASP A 743 11.35 -18.34 -7.01
N GLN A 744 10.59 -19.26 -6.40
CA GLN A 744 11.17 -20.40 -5.68
C GLN A 744 11.47 -21.55 -6.67
N PRO A 745 12.71 -22.07 -6.72
CA PRO A 745 13.01 -23.25 -7.53
C PRO A 745 12.24 -24.46 -6.99
N LEU A 746 11.57 -25.18 -7.91
CA LEU A 746 10.84 -26.43 -7.66
C LEU A 746 11.67 -27.51 -6.96
#